data_AF-A0A8J3HNJ2-F1
#
_entry.id   AF-A0A8J3HNJ2-F1
#
_cell.length_a   1.000
_cell.length_b   1.000
_cell.length_c   1.000
_cell.angle_alpha   90.00
_cell.angle_beta   90.00
_cell.angle_gamma   90.00
#
_symmetry.space_group_name_H-M   'P 1'
#
loop_
_entity.id
_entity.type
_entity.pdbx_description
1 polymer ?
#
loop_
_entity_poly.entity_id
_entity_poly.type
_entity_poly.pdbx_seq_one_letter_code
_entity_poly.pdbx_strand_id
1 'polypeptide(L)'
;MLVWRRANSARSLLAAAAAAALIATVLLAGLVSYNSAVVQAGGQAAVAAAPPAERSIVVRGPADSAETWTTADGKVRGWFAGGLGGAQVDLVGAGYSNGRQFSGATGNAVPDSGGLVFAQVMFLDALPEHADLRSGTWAVPGAVPAQAVLGEAAARVMGVQPGARVPVTDRRSGKVTEVVVTGVFAAKHGDDPYWLLTPELSEGSLAGGSTYGPLVLDRADFFGGGWAANGSAGWIAQPRLAGSDLAGLVKVSNALRSLSDLPRAVGFGNSGQTITALDRLVERLKAADLVGRSALLTPMLLTIVLGGYALMLLAALLTEQRRPETALLRARGAARGQLAGLAAREAVLVALPAVVLAPLLASLLLGRSSGLSAFRAVGLRPDGSLTAGVWLVALAAGAGCVLAMMLPALKNGGTYVADLAARSRPSRGAAVQRAGADLALIGFAVLAWFQLRQYDSPLSGLGGKLGIDPLLAAAAPIGVLAGAVLALRLLPPLTRLVERLLDRRPWFATQLGMWQAGRRPHAGPVLLLALAVAVSTLAWTLAATSERSNHDQADHVTGADLRLTETSGFEPAGRTAAVTGLPGVRAVLPAWRTSIPLGEKSTPSTLVALDAAAATGVLRLREDLGDLPALLHQLAERQLTAPAVDLPAGTAKLRGTLRLTARLPEGTQGRGGTDVVLYGAHGQTFRVPLSMLPLNGTATPFEVAVPAGATRLAGFMIDGFGDYDTPVEWHLKGLAAVTADGTAAPVSLRVDSAPWQYQNPPNGAHELAATDVTTDELVVRYDRTENQGGGYPPSFHTTVTRTLPTADIPALATTTALDTMHVKVGEATTIRFHGVQVRVKIVGSIPALPGVSDTSALLLDLPSLSAGYLDWYGSTQGVQEWWLGTDPAQHAATAAAAAQLTNVRVTDRLALADNAGHDPYGVGARLALFIAALGAIALALVGVAVDVRATARRRIGELAVLHTLGATPRLLAGALIVEQAFLAGLGVTVGLVVGVGVAATMAPLVILTPSAARPVPEPLLSLDWLPVLGTSALLLVLSMGMAGLIATTMRQRLSAAQLRIGADR
;
A
#
# COMPACT_ATOMS: atom_id res chain seq x y z
N MET A 1 -44.21 41.55 -8.35
CA MET A 1 -44.15 42.21 -9.68
C MET A 1 -42.79 42.84 -10.01
N LEU A 2 -42.22 43.67 -9.13
CA LEU A 2 -40.98 44.43 -9.41
C LEU A 2 -39.74 43.55 -9.66
N VAL A 3 -39.55 42.50 -8.84
CA VAL A 3 -38.45 41.51 -9.00
C VAL A 3 -38.49 40.81 -10.36
N TRP A 4 -39.69 40.49 -10.87
CA TRP A 4 -39.85 39.76 -12.13
C TRP A 4 -39.53 40.62 -13.36
N ARG A 5 -39.97 41.88 -13.37
CA ARG A 5 -39.59 42.86 -14.42
C ARG A 5 -38.09 43.14 -14.40
N ARG A 6 -37.50 43.17 -13.21
CA ARG A 6 -36.06 43.36 -12.99
C ARG A 6 -35.22 42.14 -13.39
N ALA A 7 -35.75 40.93 -13.19
CA ALA A 7 -35.15 39.71 -13.72
C ALA A 7 -35.19 39.69 -15.25
N ASN A 8 -36.27 40.18 -15.85
CA ASN A 8 -36.46 40.26 -17.29
C ASN A 8 -35.39 41.09 -18.04
N SER A 9 -34.94 42.19 -17.43
CA SER A 9 -33.93 43.07 -18.03
C SER A 9 -32.51 42.49 -18.00
N ALA A 10 -32.26 41.52 -17.12
CA ALA A 10 -30.97 40.88 -16.90
C ALA A 10 -30.96 39.37 -17.21
N ARG A 11 -31.95 38.86 -17.97
CA ARG A 11 -32.18 37.43 -18.25
C ARG A 11 -30.91 36.63 -18.57
N SER A 12 -30.04 37.14 -19.44
CA SER A 12 -28.83 36.40 -19.84
C SER A 12 -27.80 36.25 -18.72
N LEU A 13 -27.65 37.26 -17.86
CA LEU A 13 -26.72 37.18 -16.72
C LEU A 13 -27.28 36.31 -15.59
N LEU A 14 -28.59 36.42 -15.33
CA LEU A 14 -29.25 35.57 -14.34
C LEU A 14 -29.30 34.11 -14.79
N ALA A 15 -29.50 33.84 -16.08
CA ALA A 15 -29.41 32.49 -16.63
C ALA A 15 -27.99 31.90 -16.50
N ALA A 16 -26.96 32.70 -16.77
CA ALA A 16 -25.57 32.27 -16.57
C ALA A 16 -25.23 32.04 -15.09
N ALA A 17 -25.72 32.90 -14.19
CA ALA A 17 -25.57 32.70 -12.74
C ALA A 17 -26.31 31.44 -12.28
N ALA A 18 -27.51 31.16 -12.80
CA ALA A 18 -28.24 29.93 -12.53
C ALA A 18 -27.51 28.69 -13.06
N ALA A 19 -26.93 28.76 -14.26
CA ALA A 19 -26.12 27.68 -14.83
C ALA A 19 -24.85 27.43 -13.99
N ALA A 20 -24.12 28.48 -13.59
CA ALA A 20 -22.94 28.35 -12.74
C ALA A 20 -23.29 27.80 -11.35
N ALA A 21 -24.38 28.28 -10.73
CA ALA A 21 -24.88 27.76 -9.46
C ALA A 21 -25.28 26.29 -9.58
N LEU A 22 -25.99 25.92 -10.65
CA LEU A 22 -26.37 24.54 -10.93
C LEU A 22 -25.14 23.63 -11.11
N ILE A 23 -24.18 24.02 -11.95
CA ILE A 23 -22.94 23.26 -12.17
C ILE A 23 -22.19 23.06 -10.84
N ALA A 24 -21.96 24.12 -10.07
CA ALA A 24 -21.25 24.02 -8.79
C ALA A 24 -22.01 23.12 -7.80
N THR A 25 -23.33 23.24 -7.71
CA THR A 25 -24.16 22.45 -6.78
C THR A 25 -24.22 20.98 -7.21
N VAL A 26 -24.34 20.70 -8.52
CA VAL A 26 -24.31 19.34 -9.09
C VAL A 26 -22.96 18.67 -8.81
N LEU A 27 -21.86 19.38 -9.01
CA LEU A 27 -20.51 18.84 -8.74
C LEU A 27 -20.32 18.51 -7.26
N LEU A 28 -20.74 19.40 -6.35
CA LEU A 28 -20.60 19.16 -4.91
C LEU A 28 -21.52 18.03 -4.42
N ALA A 29 -22.77 18.01 -4.85
CA ALA A 29 -23.71 16.92 -4.56
C ALA A 29 -23.20 15.58 -5.13
N GLY A 30 -22.69 15.59 -6.36
CA GLY A 30 -22.11 14.44 -7.04
C GLY A 30 -20.86 13.92 -6.34
N LEU A 31 -19.91 14.80 -5.99
CA LEU A 31 -18.69 14.41 -5.27
C LEU A 31 -18.98 13.79 -3.89
N VAL A 32 -20.03 14.24 -3.19
CA VAL A 32 -20.43 13.66 -1.89
C VAL A 32 -21.04 12.27 -2.06
N SER A 33 -21.94 12.09 -3.05
CA SER A 33 -22.50 10.76 -3.36
C SER A 33 -21.42 9.80 -3.87
N TYR A 34 -20.50 10.31 -4.68
CA TYR A 34 -19.34 9.59 -5.17
C TYR A 34 -18.41 9.14 -4.04
N ASN A 35 -18.14 10.01 -3.06
CA ASN A 35 -17.35 9.67 -1.87
C ASN A 35 -17.89 8.45 -1.13
N SER A 36 -19.20 8.38 -0.89
CA SER A 36 -19.80 7.21 -0.24
C SER A 36 -19.60 5.92 -1.03
N ALA A 37 -19.70 5.97 -2.36
CA ALA A 37 -19.49 4.80 -3.21
C ALA A 37 -18.02 4.35 -3.21
N VAL A 38 -17.07 5.29 -3.25
CA VAL A 38 -15.63 5.02 -3.17
C VAL A 38 -15.26 4.38 -1.82
N VAL A 39 -15.75 4.95 -0.71
CA VAL A 39 -15.48 4.43 0.63
C VAL A 39 -16.02 3.01 0.79
N GLN A 40 -17.23 2.73 0.29
CA GLN A 40 -17.83 1.41 0.38
C GLN A 40 -17.08 0.38 -0.47
N ALA A 41 -16.77 0.70 -1.73
CA ALA A 41 -16.01 -0.18 -2.61
C ALA A 41 -14.59 -0.42 -2.08
N GLY A 42 -13.92 0.62 -1.58
CA GLY A 42 -12.59 0.54 -0.99
C GLY A 42 -12.57 -0.34 0.27
N GLY A 43 -13.55 -0.19 1.16
CA GLY A 43 -13.69 -1.05 2.34
C GLY A 43 -13.94 -2.51 1.97
N GLN A 44 -14.75 -2.78 0.94
CA GLN A 44 -14.98 -4.14 0.43
C GLN A 44 -13.70 -4.75 -0.18
N ALA A 45 -13.01 -3.99 -1.03
CA ALA A 45 -11.76 -4.43 -1.65
C ALA A 45 -10.66 -4.68 -0.60
N ALA A 46 -10.52 -3.81 0.39
CA ALA A 46 -9.55 -3.95 1.47
C ALA A 46 -9.85 -5.17 2.36
N VAL A 47 -11.12 -5.46 2.67
CA VAL A 47 -11.50 -6.71 3.37
C VAL A 47 -11.27 -7.93 2.49
N ALA A 48 -11.53 -7.87 1.19
CA ALA A 48 -11.31 -9.00 0.28
C ALA A 48 -9.82 -9.32 0.11
N ALA A 49 -8.96 -8.30 0.01
CA ALA A 49 -7.51 -8.43 -0.16
C ALA A 49 -6.77 -8.78 1.15
N ALA A 50 -7.42 -8.67 2.30
CA ALA A 50 -6.79 -8.93 3.59
C ALA A 50 -6.48 -10.43 3.77
N PRO A 51 -5.33 -10.79 4.38
CA PRO A 51 -5.00 -12.18 4.67
C PRO A 51 -6.08 -12.86 5.52
N PRO A 52 -6.29 -14.18 5.39
CA PRO A 52 -7.36 -14.87 6.11
C PRO A 52 -7.29 -14.70 7.64
N ALA A 53 -6.08 -14.64 8.20
CA ALA A 53 -5.83 -14.42 9.63
C ALA A 53 -6.22 -13.02 10.13
N GLU A 54 -6.26 -12.03 9.24
CA GLU A 54 -6.71 -10.68 9.54
C GLU A 54 -8.23 -10.51 9.36
N ARG A 55 -8.91 -11.46 8.71
CA ARG A 55 -10.37 -11.44 8.48
C ARG A 55 -11.15 -12.24 9.52
N SER A 56 -10.46 -12.86 10.47
CA SER A 56 -11.06 -13.85 11.36
C SER A 56 -10.50 -13.82 12.78
N ILE A 57 -11.23 -14.45 13.67
CA ILE A 57 -10.84 -14.72 15.05
C ILE A 57 -10.87 -16.24 15.21
N VAL A 58 -9.72 -16.83 15.55
CA VAL A 58 -9.59 -18.26 15.81
C VAL A 58 -9.60 -18.48 17.31
N VAL A 59 -10.50 -19.33 17.80
CA VAL A 59 -10.60 -19.72 19.20
C VAL A 59 -10.25 -21.19 19.30
N ARG A 60 -9.29 -21.55 20.14
CA ARG A 60 -8.91 -22.95 20.38
C ARG A 60 -8.95 -23.27 21.87
N GLY A 61 -9.32 -24.49 22.20
CA GLY A 61 -9.37 -24.96 23.58
C GLY A 61 -9.50 -26.48 23.69
N PRO A 62 -9.33 -27.05 24.90
CA PRO A 62 -9.51 -28.47 25.11
C PRO A 62 -10.98 -28.87 24.93
N ALA A 63 -11.21 -30.00 24.25
CA ALA A 63 -12.53 -30.64 24.13
C ALA A 63 -12.31 -32.14 23.88
N ASP A 64 -12.60 -32.93 24.90
CA ASP A 64 -12.31 -34.36 24.95
C ASP A 64 -13.49 -35.27 24.61
N SER A 65 -14.70 -34.70 24.54
CA SER A 65 -15.96 -35.42 24.39
C SER A 65 -17.02 -34.55 23.69
N ALA A 66 -18.10 -35.19 23.24
CA ALA A 66 -19.21 -34.49 22.59
C ALA A 66 -19.89 -33.47 23.53
N GLU A 67 -19.98 -33.78 24.83
CA GLU A 67 -20.59 -32.92 25.85
C GLU A 67 -19.75 -31.66 26.10
N THR A 68 -18.44 -31.82 26.29
CA THR A 68 -17.52 -30.68 26.48
C THR A 68 -17.48 -29.79 25.24
N TRP A 69 -17.46 -30.40 24.05
CA TRP A 69 -17.55 -29.65 22.78
C TRP A 69 -18.86 -28.88 22.65
N THR A 70 -20.01 -29.51 22.88
CA THR A 70 -21.33 -28.87 22.73
C THR A 70 -21.51 -27.72 23.72
N THR A 71 -21.02 -27.90 24.95
CA THR A 71 -21.03 -26.85 25.98
C THR A 71 -20.18 -25.65 25.54
N ALA A 72 -18.97 -25.92 25.01
CA ALA A 72 -18.09 -24.86 24.51
C ALA A 72 -18.68 -24.17 23.28
N ASP A 73 -19.21 -24.92 22.30
CA ASP A 73 -19.84 -24.38 21.09
C ASP A 73 -21.03 -23.47 21.44
N GLY A 74 -21.89 -23.88 22.37
CA GLY A 74 -23.00 -23.05 22.86
C GLY A 74 -22.53 -21.73 23.49
N LYS A 75 -21.44 -21.75 24.26
CA LYS A 75 -20.87 -20.54 24.87
C LYS A 75 -20.16 -19.64 23.86
N VAL A 76 -19.42 -20.20 22.89
CA VAL A 76 -18.78 -19.43 21.81
C VAL A 76 -19.85 -18.77 20.94
N ARG A 77 -20.88 -19.51 20.52
CA ARG A 77 -22.02 -18.96 19.78
C ARG A 77 -22.76 -17.91 20.60
N GLY A 78 -22.97 -18.14 21.89
CA GLY A 78 -23.58 -17.18 22.81
C GLY A 78 -22.79 -15.87 22.91
N TRP A 79 -21.46 -15.94 22.95
CA TRP A 79 -20.60 -14.76 22.98
C TRP A 79 -20.74 -13.90 21.71
N PHE A 80 -20.81 -14.54 20.54
CA PHE A 80 -20.94 -13.86 19.25
C PHE A 80 -22.39 -13.63 18.80
N ALA A 81 -23.41 -14.00 19.59
CA ALA A 81 -24.81 -13.86 19.22
C ALA A 81 -25.24 -12.41 18.96
N GLY A 82 -24.65 -11.46 19.70
CA GLY A 82 -24.83 -10.01 19.48
C GLY A 82 -23.95 -9.42 18.37
N GLY A 83 -23.17 -10.26 17.68
CA GLY A 83 -22.12 -9.84 16.77
C GLY A 83 -20.88 -9.30 17.48
N LEU A 84 -19.89 -8.85 16.70
CA LEU A 84 -18.68 -8.21 17.20
C LEU A 84 -18.82 -6.70 17.01
N GLY A 85 -19.14 -5.96 18.07
CA GLY A 85 -19.36 -4.51 17.97
C GLY A 85 -20.54 -4.11 17.05
N GLY A 86 -21.49 -5.02 16.82
CA GLY A 86 -22.62 -4.86 15.90
C GLY A 86 -22.40 -5.44 14.49
N ALA A 87 -21.18 -5.89 14.16
CA ALA A 87 -20.92 -6.65 12.93
C ALA A 87 -21.41 -8.10 13.09
N GLN A 88 -22.16 -8.61 12.12
CA GLN A 88 -22.58 -10.02 12.09
C GLN A 88 -21.35 -10.92 11.99
N VAL A 89 -21.37 -12.03 12.73
CA VAL A 89 -20.27 -12.99 12.78
C VAL A 89 -20.75 -14.34 12.28
N ASP A 90 -20.10 -14.84 11.23
CA ASP A 90 -20.27 -16.22 10.79
C ASP A 90 -19.33 -17.12 11.60
N LEU A 91 -19.85 -18.20 12.19
CA LEU A 91 -19.10 -19.07 13.10
C LEU A 91 -19.13 -20.52 12.64
N VAL A 92 -17.94 -21.10 12.47
CA VAL A 92 -17.76 -22.51 12.10
C VAL A 92 -16.87 -23.23 13.11
N GLY A 93 -17.22 -24.47 13.45
CA GLY A 93 -16.55 -25.28 14.46
C GLY A 93 -15.79 -26.47 13.88
N ALA A 94 -14.80 -26.94 14.62
CA ALA A 94 -14.00 -28.11 14.32
C ALA A 94 -13.57 -28.83 15.61
N GLY A 95 -13.21 -30.10 15.48
CA GLY A 95 -12.59 -30.89 16.55
C GLY A 95 -11.39 -31.67 16.04
N TYR A 96 -10.34 -31.72 16.85
CA TYR A 96 -9.05 -32.30 16.52
C TYR A 96 -8.72 -33.43 17.46
N SER A 97 -8.23 -34.53 16.91
CA SER A 97 -7.61 -35.59 17.70
C SER A 97 -6.14 -35.28 17.97
N ASN A 98 -5.58 -35.89 19.02
CA ASN A 98 -4.16 -35.82 19.34
C ASN A 98 -3.55 -37.23 19.41
N GLY A 99 -2.26 -37.36 19.06
CA GLY A 99 -1.49 -38.59 19.22
C GLY A 99 -1.93 -39.76 18.33
N ARG A 100 -2.45 -39.49 17.13
CA ARG A 100 -2.86 -40.51 16.16
C ARG A 100 -1.72 -40.80 15.19
N GLN A 101 -1.37 -42.07 15.03
CA GLN A 101 -0.26 -42.52 14.18
C GLN A 101 -0.80 -43.34 13.01
N PHE A 102 -0.28 -43.15 11.79
CA PHE A 102 -0.50 -44.11 10.71
C PHE A 102 0.28 -45.41 11.00
N SER A 103 -0.33 -46.57 10.76
CA SER A 103 0.29 -47.88 11.03
C SER A 103 0.46 -48.77 9.80
N GLY A 104 0.19 -48.24 8.61
CA GLY A 104 0.38 -48.91 7.31
C GLY A 104 1.45 -48.22 6.45
N ALA A 105 1.49 -48.55 5.16
CA ALA A 105 2.36 -47.87 4.20
C ALA A 105 1.94 -46.39 4.05
N THR A 106 2.87 -45.46 4.32
CA THR A 106 2.62 -44.01 4.30
C THR A 106 3.14 -43.32 3.04
N GLY A 107 3.37 -44.07 1.96
CA GLY A 107 3.87 -43.53 0.70
C GLY A 107 5.20 -42.78 0.86
N ASN A 108 5.22 -41.53 0.42
CA ASN A 108 6.38 -40.64 0.47
C ASN A 108 6.37 -39.72 1.72
N ALA A 109 5.55 -40.00 2.73
CA ALA A 109 5.54 -39.24 3.97
C ALA A 109 6.89 -39.35 4.70
N VAL A 110 7.35 -38.22 5.23
CA VAL A 110 8.60 -38.11 6.00
C VAL A 110 8.29 -38.36 7.48
N PRO A 111 8.89 -39.38 8.12
CA PRO A 111 8.70 -39.64 9.53
C PRO A 111 9.45 -38.63 10.41
N ASP A 112 9.08 -38.54 11.69
CA ASP A 112 9.84 -37.79 12.69
C ASP A 112 11.19 -38.46 13.01
N SER A 113 11.97 -37.86 13.91
CA SER A 113 13.23 -38.42 14.41
C SER A 113 13.09 -39.79 15.09
N GLY A 114 11.87 -40.18 15.48
CA GLY A 114 11.52 -41.48 16.03
C GLY A 114 11.00 -42.49 15.00
N GLY A 115 10.94 -42.14 13.71
CA GLY A 115 10.41 -43.01 12.65
C GLY A 115 8.88 -43.02 12.55
N LEU A 116 8.17 -42.08 13.17
CA LEU A 116 6.72 -42.05 13.26
C LEU A 116 6.09 -41.03 12.30
N VAL A 117 4.97 -41.42 11.69
CA VAL A 117 4.12 -40.56 10.86
C VAL A 117 2.78 -40.40 11.55
N PHE A 118 2.40 -39.18 11.88
CA PHE A 118 1.16 -38.86 12.58
C PHE A 118 0.03 -38.52 11.61
N ALA A 119 -1.20 -38.82 12.02
CA ALA A 119 -2.42 -38.52 11.31
C ALA A 119 -3.15 -37.36 12.00
N GLN A 120 -3.46 -36.30 11.26
CA GLN A 120 -4.35 -35.24 11.74
C GLN A 120 -5.80 -35.66 11.47
N VAL A 121 -6.39 -36.42 12.41
CA VAL A 121 -7.80 -36.81 12.34
C VAL A 121 -8.67 -35.75 12.99
N MET A 122 -9.72 -35.32 12.29
CA MET A 122 -10.60 -34.24 12.73
C MET A 122 -12.03 -34.39 12.21
N PHE A 123 -12.94 -33.54 12.69
CA PHE A 123 -14.16 -33.20 11.95
C PHE A 123 -14.16 -31.70 11.65
N LEU A 124 -14.80 -31.33 10.54
CA LEU A 124 -14.96 -29.95 10.10
C LEU A 124 -16.42 -29.68 9.79
N ASP A 125 -17.01 -28.69 10.45
CA ASP A 125 -18.36 -28.25 10.12
C ASP A 125 -18.40 -27.55 8.76
N ALA A 126 -19.52 -27.68 8.04
CA ALA A 126 -19.76 -27.03 6.74
C ALA A 126 -18.71 -27.33 5.65
N LEU A 127 -17.95 -28.43 5.75
CA LEU A 127 -16.91 -28.77 4.76
C LEU A 127 -17.40 -28.75 3.29
N PRO A 128 -18.59 -29.29 2.93
CA PRO A 128 -19.08 -29.25 1.55
C PRO A 128 -19.33 -27.84 1.01
N GLU A 129 -19.50 -26.84 1.87
CA GLU A 129 -19.69 -25.43 1.47
C GLU A 129 -18.36 -24.82 1.01
N HIS A 130 -17.25 -25.21 1.63
CA HIS A 130 -15.91 -24.64 1.39
C HIS A 130 -15.00 -25.50 0.49
N ALA A 131 -15.28 -26.79 0.34
CA ALA A 131 -14.46 -27.72 -0.46
C ALA A 131 -15.19 -28.32 -1.67
N ASP A 132 -14.41 -28.59 -2.72
CA ASP A 132 -14.83 -29.39 -3.87
C ASP A 132 -14.25 -30.80 -3.77
N LEU A 133 -15.09 -31.78 -4.07
CA LEU A 133 -14.67 -33.17 -4.13
C LEU A 133 -13.94 -33.42 -5.46
N ARG A 134 -12.68 -33.85 -5.39
CA ARG A 134 -11.88 -34.21 -6.56
C ARG A 134 -12.15 -35.63 -7.03
N SER A 135 -12.38 -36.54 -6.08
CA SER A 135 -12.72 -37.94 -6.36
C SER A 135 -13.47 -38.59 -5.20
N GLY A 136 -14.26 -39.64 -5.49
CA GLY A 136 -14.98 -40.42 -4.48
C GLY A 136 -16.31 -39.79 -4.03
N THR A 137 -16.68 -40.00 -2.76
CA THR A 137 -17.90 -39.44 -2.12
C THR A 137 -17.58 -38.87 -0.74
N TRP A 138 -18.38 -37.89 -0.29
CA TRP A 138 -18.33 -37.41 1.09
C TRP A 138 -18.61 -38.55 2.09
N ALA A 139 -18.01 -38.46 3.28
CA ALA A 139 -18.22 -39.43 4.35
C ALA A 139 -19.67 -39.37 4.84
N VAL A 140 -20.26 -40.53 5.12
CA VAL A 140 -21.63 -40.67 5.65
C VAL A 140 -21.56 -41.09 7.12
N PRO A 141 -22.35 -40.49 8.03
CA PRO A 141 -22.37 -40.84 9.45
C PRO A 141 -22.78 -42.29 9.69
N GLY A 142 -22.18 -42.92 10.70
CA GLY A 142 -22.58 -44.25 11.21
C GLY A 142 -22.07 -45.43 10.38
N ALA A 143 -21.15 -45.21 9.46
CA ALA A 143 -20.54 -46.27 8.66
C ALA A 143 -19.57 -47.13 9.49
N VAL A 144 -19.51 -48.43 9.21
CA VAL A 144 -18.59 -49.37 9.85
C VAL A 144 -17.83 -50.17 8.77
N PRO A 145 -16.50 -50.03 8.64
CA PRO A 145 -15.62 -49.09 9.34
C PRO A 145 -15.94 -47.61 9.05
N ALA A 146 -15.51 -46.71 9.94
CA ALA A 146 -15.78 -45.28 9.82
C ALA A 146 -15.27 -44.72 8.48
N GLN A 147 -16.05 -43.84 7.86
CA GLN A 147 -15.70 -43.21 6.59
C GLN A 147 -15.05 -41.85 6.82
N ALA A 148 -13.98 -41.55 6.09
CA ALA A 148 -13.35 -40.23 6.10
C ALA A 148 -13.10 -39.73 4.69
N VAL A 149 -12.98 -38.41 4.55
CA VAL A 149 -12.42 -37.78 3.36
C VAL A 149 -11.03 -37.22 3.68
N LEU A 150 -10.14 -37.25 2.69
CA LEU A 150 -8.74 -36.85 2.85
C LEU A 150 -8.44 -35.63 1.98
N GLY A 151 -7.68 -34.66 2.52
CA GLY A 151 -7.19 -33.53 1.74
C GLY A 151 -6.29 -33.98 0.58
N GLU A 152 -6.42 -33.32 -0.58
CA GLU A 152 -5.73 -33.69 -1.83
C GLU A 152 -4.21 -33.80 -1.68
N ALA A 153 -3.59 -32.83 -1.00
CA ALA A 153 -2.14 -32.81 -0.82
C ALA A 153 -1.65 -34.01 0.01
N ALA A 154 -2.32 -34.34 1.12
CA ALA A 154 -1.99 -35.50 1.94
C ALA A 154 -2.25 -36.83 1.21
N ALA A 155 -3.36 -36.93 0.47
CA ALA A 155 -3.68 -38.10 -0.35
C ALA A 155 -2.58 -38.38 -1.39
N ARG A 156 -2.05 -37.33 -2.01
CA ARG A 156 -0.96 -37.43 -2.99
C ARG A 156 0.36 -37.89 -2.35
N VAL A 157 0.73 -37.34 -1.20
CA VAL A 157 1.96 -37.72 -0.49
C VAL A 157 1.90 -39.16 0.01
N MET A 158 0.76 -39.54 0.60
CA MET A 158 0.58 -40.89 1.16
C MET A 158 0.22 -41.96 0.11
N GLY A 159 -0.10 -41.56 -1.13
CA GLY A 159 -0.52 -42.50 -2.18
C GLY A 159 -1.90 -43.12 -1.93
N VAL A 160 -2.79 -42.43 -1.22
CA VAL A 160 -4.10 -42.93 -0.79
C VAL A 160 -5.18 -42.53 -1.80
N GLN A 161 -5.97 -43.51 -2.25
CA GLN A 161 -7.11 -43.30 -3.16
C GLN A 161 -8.44 -43.61 -2.47
N PRO A 162 -9.58 -43.09 -3.00
CA PRO A 162 -10.90 -43.50 -2.53
C PRO A 162 -11.08 -45.02 -2.52
N GLY A 163 -11.63 -45.56 -1.43
CA GLY A 163 -11.77 -46.99 -1.15
C GLY A 163 -10.64 -47.59 -0.31
N ALA A 164 -9.53 -46.87 -0.10
CA ALA A 164 -8.42 -47.35 0.73
C ALA A 164 -8.80 -47.45 2.21
N ARG A 165 -8.32 -48.51 2.88
CA ARG A 165 -8.42 -48.68 4.34
C ARG A 165 -7.13 -48.21 4.99
N VAL A 166 -7.25 -47.23 5.89
CA VAL A 166 -6.11 -46.60 6.55
C VAL A 166 -6.16 -46.96 8.04
N PRO A 167 -5.23 -47.78 8.54
CA PRO A 167 -5.15 -48.11 9.96
C PRO A 167 -4.49 -46.95 10.72
N VAL A 168 -5.19 -46.42 11.72
CA VAL A 168 -4.71 -45.35 12.58
C VAL A 168 -4.65 -45.86 14.03
N THR A 169 -3.46 -45.76 14.62
CA THR A 169 -3.19 -46.19 16.00
C THR A 169 -3.25 -45.01 16.95
N ASP A 170 -4.00 -45.17 18.04
CA ASP A 170 -3.95 -44.30 19.21
C ASP A 170 -2.68 -44.58 20.01
N ARG A 171 -1.73 -43.64 20.05
CA ARG A 171 -0.47 -43.83 20.78
C ARG A 171 -0.64 -43.96 22.28
N ARG A 172 -1.75 -43.49 22.85
CA ARG A 172 -2.01 -43.57 24.29
C ARG A 172 -2.65 -44.89 24.68
N SER A 173 -3.65 -45.35 23.92
CA SER A 173 -4.37 -46.58 24.25
C SER A 173 -3.83 -47.82 23.54
N GLY A 174 -3.00 -47.66 22.51
CA GLY A 174 -2.52 -48.74 21.64
C GLY A 174 -3.59 -49.29 20.69
N LYS A 175 -4.81 -48.74 20.72
CA LYS A 175 -5.93 -49.20 19.88
C LYS A 175 -5.72 -48.79 18.43
N VAL A 176 -5.80 -49.77 17.52
CA VAL A 176 -5.81 -49.55 16.07
C VAL A 176 -7.26 -49.46 15.60
N THR A 177 -7.58 -48.40 14.86
CA THR A 177 -8.90 -48.22 14.23
C THR A 177 -8.72 -48.09 12.72
N GLU A 178 -9.45 -48.89 11.94
CA GLU A 178 -9.48 -48.75 10.48
C GLU A 178 -10.48 -47.68 10.05
N VAL A 179 -10.03 -46.78 9.16
CA VAL A 179 -10.85 -45.75 8.53
C VAL A 179 -10.85 -45.97 7.02
N VAL A 180 -12.01 -45.94 6.37
CA VAL A 180 -12.12 -46.01 4.90
C VAL A 180 -12.11 -44.61 4.34
N VAL A 181 -11.12 -44.29 3.50
CA VAL A 181 -11.09 -43.01 2.77
C VAL A 181 -12.08 -43.10 1.62
N THR A 182 -13.22 -42.43 1.69
CA THR A 182 -14.27 -42.49 0.65
C THR A 182 -14.12 -41.44 -0.42
N GLY A 183 -13.37 -40.37 -0.16
CA GLY A 183 -13.18 -39.28 -1.10
C GLY A 183 -11.96 -38.42 -0.81
N VAL A 184 -11.51 -37.73 -1.85
CA VAL A 184 -10.41 -36.76 -1.79
C VAL A 184 -10.95 -35.39 -2.16
N PHE A 185 -10.67 -34.39 -1.33
CA PHE A 185 -11.19 -33.03 -1.51
C PHE A 185 -10.10 -31.97 -1.60
N ALA A 186 -10.43 -30.84 -2.22
CA ALA A 186 -9.60 -29.65 -2.28
C ALA A 186 -10.41 -28.41 -1.88
N ALA A 187 -9.73 -27.36 -1.45
CA ALA A 187 -10.35 -26.08 -1.18
C ALA A 187 -10.97 -25.48 -2.46
N LYS A 188 -12.19 -24.92 -2.37
CA LYS A 188 -12.78 -24.10 -3.44
C LYS A 188 -11.98 -22.81 -3.62
N HIS A 189 -11.72 -22.13 -2.51
CA HIS A 189 -10.92 -20.91 -2.43
C HIS A 189 -9.86 -21.12 -1.35
N GLY A 190 -8.58 -21.07 -1.73
CA GLY A 190 -7.47 -21.29 -0.80
C GLY A 190 -7.25 -20.16 0.20
N ASP A 191 -7.80 -18.97 -0.06
CA ASP A 191 -7.74 -17.79 0.81
C ASP A 191 -8.92 -17.71 1.79
N ASP A 192 -9.86 -18.66 1.76
CA ASP A 192 -10.98 -18.68 2.70
C ASP A 192 -10.45 -18.80 4.15
N PRO A 193 -10.82 -17.90 5.08
CA PRO A 193 -10.40 -18.01 6.48
C PRO A 193 -10.77 -19.35 7.11
N TYR A 194 -11.81 -20.05 6.61
CA TYR A 194 -12.17 -21.41 7.02
C TYR A 194 -10.97 -22.36 7.13
N TRP A 195 -9.99 -22.24 6.23
CA TRP A 195 -8.80 -23.10 6.20
C TRP A 195 -7.78 -22.83 7.31
N LEU A 196 -7.94 -21.78 8.13
CA LEU A 196 -7.15 -21.62 9.35
C LEU A 196 -7.45 -22.69 10.42
N LEU A 197 -8.57 -23.41 10.27
CA LEU A 197 -8.86 -24.60 11.09
C LEU A 197 -7.95 -25.78 10.67
N THR A 198 -7.55 -25.87 9.41
CA THR A 198 -6.72 -26.97 8.88
C THR A 198 -5.61 -26.43 7.96
N PRO A 199 -4.57 -25.79 8.54
CA PRO A 199 -3.46 -25.24 7.73
C PRO A 199 -2.77 -26.30 6.87
N GLU A 200 -2.77 -27.56 7.31
CA GLU A 200 -2.21 -28.70 6.60
C GLU A 200 -2.94 -29.07 5.30
N LEU A 201 -4.12 -28.54 5.00
CA LEU A 201 -4.83 -28.85 3.75
C LEU A 201 -4.01 -28.48 2.50
N SER A 202 -3.32 -27.34 2.54
CA SER A 202 -2.58 -26.81 1.40
C SER A 202 -1.32 -27.62 1.09
N GLU A 203 -0.61 -28.07 2.12
CA GLU A 203 0.69 -28.75 2.01
C GLU A 203 0.59 -30.27 2.17
N GLY A 204 -0.51 -30.77 2.75
CA GLY A 204 -0.73 -32.17 3.11
C GLY A 204 -0.14 -32.57 4.46
N SER A 205 0.65 -31.68 5.07
CA SER A 205 1.24 -31.85 6.40
C SER A 205 1.27 -30.54 7.17
N LEU A 206 1.41 -30.62 8.49
CA LEU A 206 1.72 -29.45 9.32
C LEU A 206 3.15 -28.98 9.03
N ALA A 207 3.36 -27.66 9.03
CA ALA A 207 4.67 -27.05 8.74
C ALA A 207 5.78 -27.65 9.63
N GLY A 208 6.81 -28.21 9.00
CA GLY A 208 7.96 -28.80 9.68
C GLY A 208 7.68 -30.09 10.47
N GLY A 209 6.52 -30.73 10.31
CA GLY A 209 6.12 -31.90 11.10
C GLY A 209 5.89 -33.17 10.27
N SER A 210 5.92 -34.32 10.94
CA SER A 210 5.55 -35.63 10.38
C SER A 210 4.05 -35.93 10.49
N THR A 211 3.23 -34.89 10.68
CA THR A 211 1.77 -34.99 10.85
C THR A 211 1.06 -34.64 9.54
N TYR A 212 0.32 -35.60 8.99
CA TYR A 212 -0.33 -35.49 7.68
C TYR A 212 -1.87 -35.47 7.80
N GLY A 213 -2.52 -34.68 6.94
CA GLY A 213 -3.97 -34.53 6.95
C GLY A 213 -4.46 -33.39 6.03
N PRO A 214 -5.70 -32.93 6.18
CA PRO A 214 -6.70 -33.39 7.16
C PRO A 214 -7.36 -34.70 6.74
N LEU A 215 -7.48 -35.64 7.69
CA LEU A 215 -8.37 -36.80 7.58
C LEU A 215 -9.67 -36.47 8.31
N VAL A 216 -10.72 -36.15 7.54
CA VAL A 216 -11.97 -35.60 8.08
C VAL A 216 -13.04 -36.68 8.18
N LEU A 217 -13.51 -36.93 9.41
CA LEU A 217 -14.63 -37.80 9.74
C LEU A 217 -15.92 -36.99 9.87
N ASP A 218 -17.07 -37.67 9.77
CA ASP A 218 -18.33 -37.09 10.25
C ASP A 218 -18.25 -36.84 11.77
N ARG A 219 -18.92 -35.78 12.24
CA ARG A 219 -18.90 -35.39 13.66
C ARG A 219 -19.38 -36.52 14.58
N ALA A 220 -20.43 -37.24 14.20
CA ALA A 220 -20.97 -38.34 15.00
C ALA A 220 -19.96 -39.48 15.14
N ASP A 221 -19.26 -39.83 14.05
CA ASP A 221 -18.25 -40.88 14.02
C ASP A 221 -16.95 -40.46 14.71
N PHE A 222 -16.59 -39.18 14.66
CA PHE A 222 -15.45 -38.62 15.39
C PHE A 222 -15.63 -38.78 16.90
N PHE A 223 -16.78 -38.37 17.45
CA PHE A 223 -17.05 -38.51 18.88
C PHE A 223 -17.35 -39.97 19.27
N GLY A 224 -18.20 -40.67 18.51
CA GLY A 224 -18.57 -42.06 18.77
C GLY A 224 -17.40 -43.05 18.67
N GLY A 225 -16.42 -42.75 17.82
CA GLY A 225 -15.19 -43.54 17.66
C GLY A 225 -14.11 -43.31 18.72
N GLY A 226 -14.31 -42.36 19.65
CA GLY A 226 -13.32 -42.02 20.68
C GLY A 226 -12.12 -41.23 20.17
N TRP A 227 -12.22 -40.60 18.98
CA TRP A 227 -11.15 -39.82 18.38
C TRP A 227 -10.88 -38.52 19.16
N ALA A 228 -11.89 -37.99 19.83
CA ALA A 228 -11.84 -36.78 20.65
C ALA A 228 -11.03 -36.91 21.94
N ALA A 229 -10.66 -38.13 22.38
CA ALA A 229 -9.95 -38.31 23.65
C ALA A 229 -8.63 -37.51 23.68
N ASN A 230 -8.46 -36.62 24.67
CA ASN A 230 -7.35 -35.64 24.77
C ASN A 230 -7.23 -34.70 23.56
N GLY A 231 -8.32 -34.57 22.81
CA GLY A 231 -8.43 -33.70 21.66
C GLY A 231 -8.61 -32.25 22.05
N SER A 232 -8.70 -31.42 21.01
CA SER A 232 -9.01 -30.00 21.15
C SER A 232 -10.14 -29.64 20.20
N ALA A 233 -10.74 -28.49 20.43
CA ALA A 233 -11.72 -27.88 19.55
C ALA A 233 -11.19 -26.55 19.03
N GLY A 234 -11.67 -26.19 17.84
CA GLY A 234 -11.39 -24.91 17.23
C GLY A 234 -12.67 -24.29 16.68
N TRP A 235 -12.78 -22.98 16.78
CA TRP A 235 -13.81 -22.20 16.13
C TRP A 235 -13.17 -21.08 15.35
N ILE A 236 -13.77 -20.76 14.21
CA ILE A 236 -13.45 -19.56 13.47
C ILE A 236 -14.67 -18.65 13.44
N ALA A 237 -14.47 -17.43 13.93
CA ALA A 237 -15.44 -16.34 13.87
C ALA A 237 -15.01 -15.35 12.78
N GLN A 238 -15.86 -15.18 11.77
CA GLN A 238 -15.63 -14.26 10.66
C GLN A 238 -16.62 -13.09 10.75
N PRO A 239 -16.20 -11.92 11.26
CA PRO A 239 -17.05 -10.74 11.28
C PRO A 239 -17.18 -10.14 9.88
N ARG A 240 -18.42 -9.87 9.45
CA ARG A 240 -18.70 -9.16 8.19
C ARG A 240 -18.41 -7.68 8.35
N LEU A 241 -17.18 -7.29 8.01
CA LEU A 241 -16.74 -5.89 8.04
C LEU A 241 -17.11 -5.10 6.78
N ALA A 242 -17.40 -5.79 5.68
CA ALA A 242 -17.79 -5.17 4.42
C ALA A 242 -19.03 -4.26 4.61
N GLY A 243 -18.86 -2.96 4.35
CA GLY A 243 -19.92 -1.96 4.50
C GLY A 243 -20.08 -1.35 5.90
N SER A 244 -19.21 -1.70 6.86
CA SER A 244 -19.17 -1.03 8.16
C SER A 244 -18.65 0.40 8.01
N ASP A 245 -19.35 1.37 8.62
CA ASP A 245 -18.87 2.74 8.70
C ASP A 245 -17.79 2.90 9.80
N LEU A 246 -17.14 4.07 9.84
CA LEU A 246 -16.10 4.37 10.84
C LEU A 246 -16.60 4.14 12.28
N ALA A 247 -17.86 4.46 12.57
CA ALA A 247 -18.46 4.25 13.88
C ALA A 247 -18.58 2.77 14.22
N GLY A 248 -19.01 1.94 13.26
CA GLY A 248 -19.00 0.48 13.35
C GLY A 248 -17.59 -0.08 13.59
N LEU A 249 -16.59 0.37 12.83
CA LEU A 249 -15.19 -0.06 12.99
C LEU A 249 -14.62 0.31 14.38
N VAL A 250 -15.00 1.46 14.93
CA VAL A 250 -14.63 1.83 16.31
C VAL A 250 -15.28 0.90 17.34
N LYS A 251 -16.56 0.52 17.15
CA LYS A 251 -17.23 -0.45 18.02
C LYS A 251 -16.57 -1.83 17.95
N VAL A 252 -16.23 -2.30 16.74
CA VAL A 252 -15.49 -3.55 16.53
C VAL A 252 -14.15 -3.49 17.26
N SER A 253 -13.34 -2.44 17.04
CA SER A 253 -12.04 -2.24 17.68
C SER A 253 -12.13 -2.25 19.22
N ASN A 254 -13.16 -1.65 19.79
CA ASN A 254 -13.40 -1.71 21.23
C ASN A 254 -13.80 -3.12 21.69
N ALA A 255 -14.62 -3.83 20.92
CA ALA A 255 -15.01 -5.23 21.19
C ALA A 255 -13.83 -6.20 21.07
N LEU A 256 -12.83 -5.91 20.22
CA LEU A 256 -11.61 -6.72 20.13
C LEU A 256 -10.83 -6.72 21.45
N ARG A 257 -10.89 -5.64 22.23
CA ARG A 257 -10.18 -5.54 23.52
C ARG A 257 -10.70 -6.53 24.57
N SER A 258 -11.96 -6.96 24.47
CA SER A 258 -12.53 -7.97 25.37
C SER A 258 -12.34 -9.41 24.88
N LEU A 259 -11.71 -9.63 23.73
CA LEU A 259 -11.43 -10.98 23.23
C LEU A 259 -10.41 -11.75 24.08
N SER A 260 -9.57 -11.06 24.86
CA SER A 260 -8.65 -11.70 25.80
C SER A 260 -9.38 -12.48 26.90
N ASP A 261 -10.63 -12.11 27.20
CA ASP A 261 -11.44 -12.77 28.23
C ASP A 261 -12.26 -13.95 27.69
N LEU A 262 -12.34 -14.10 26.36
CA LEU A 262 -13.14 -15.13 25.70
C LEU A 262 -12.79 -16.56 26.15
N PRO A 263 -11.50 -16.98 26.23
CA PRO A 263 -11.17 -18.33 26.69
C PRO A 263 -11.67 -18.63 28.11
N ARG A 264 -11.64 -17.62 29.00
CA ARG A 264 -12.15 -17.75 30.37
C ARG A 264 -13.68 -17.83 30.39
N ALA A 265 -14.36 -17.00 29.61
CA ALA A 265 -15.82 -16.98 29.52
C ALA A 265 -16.41 -18.29 28.96
N VAL A 266 -15.70 -18.92 28.01
CA VAL A 266 -16.10 -20.22 27.42
C VAL A 266 -15.79 -21.39 28.38
N GLY A 267 -14.88 -21.20 29.34
CA GLY A 267 -14.54 -22.20 30.35
C GLY A 267 -13.25 -22.98 30.07
N PHE A 268 -12.40 -22.50 29.14
CA PHE A 268 -11.08 -23.09 28.87
C PHE A 268 -10.00 -22.64 29.85
N GLY A 269 -10.25 -21.58 30.64
CA GLY A 269 -9.27 -21.04 31.57
C GLY A 269 -8.00 -20.58 30.86
N ASN A 270 -6.84 -20.99 31.38
CA ASN A 270 -5.53 -20.66 30.79
C ASN A 270 -5.12 -21.61 29.64
N SER A 271 -5.89 -22.67 29.39
CA SER A 271 -5.59 -23.66 28.33
C SER A 271 -6.23 -23.31 26.99
N GLY A 272 -7.08 -22.28 26.95
CA GLY A 272 -7.68 -21.77 25.71
C GLY A 272 -6.90 -20.60 25.14
N GLN A 273 -6.92 -20.47 23.82
CA GLN A 273 -6.24 -19.41 23.08
C GLN A 273 -7.20 -18.73 22.11
N THR A 274 -7.07 -17.42 22.01
CA THR A 274 -7.72 -16.61 20.96
C THR A 274 -6.62 -15.99 20.11
N ILE A 275 -6.63 -16.28 18.81
CA ILE A 275 -5.65 -15.79 17.84
C ILE A 275 -6.41 -14.93 16.82
N THR A 276 -5.98 -13.69 16.65
CA THR A 276 -6.55 -12.79 15.64
C THR A 276 -5.55 -11.71 15.27
N ALA A 277 -5.58 -11.27 14.01
CA ALA A 277 -4.91 -10.07 13.54
C ALA A 277 -5.91 -9.04 12.98
N LEU A 278 -7.18 -9.18 13.37
CA LEU A 278 -8.29 -8.34 12.91
C LEU A 278 -8.17 -6.88 13.37
N ASP A 279 -7.44 -6.62 14.45
CA ASP A 279 -7.08 -5.28 14.91
C ASP A 279 -6.30 -4.51 13.84
N ARG A 280 -5.35 -5.17 13.17
CA ARG A 280 -4.57 -4.57 12.08
C ARG A 280 -5.45 -4.23 10.89
N LEU A 281 -6.36 -5.11 10.50
CA LEU A 281 -7.32 -4.83 9.42
C LEU A 281 -8.23 -3.67 9.79
N VAL A 282 -8.78 -3.65 11.01
CA VAL A 282 -9.68 -2.57 11.46
C VAL A 282 -8.97 -1.22 11.50
N GLU A 283 -7.72 -1.15 11.98
CA GLU A 283 -6.96 0.10 11.94
C GLU A 283 -6.61 0.53 10.50
N ARG A 284 -6.25 -0.43 9.61
CA ARG A 284 -6.05 -0.13 8.18
C ARG A 284 -7.33 0.39 7.51
N LEU A 285 -8.49 -0.19 7.81
CA LEU A 285 -9.78 0.26 7.27
C LEU A 285 -10.17 1.65 7.79
N LYS A 286 -9.94 1.95 9.08
CA LYS A 286 -10.16 3.29 9.64
C LYS A 286 -9.26 4.33 8.96
N ALA A 287 -7.98 4.01 8.79
CA ALA A 287 -7.03 4.88 8.10
C ALA A 287 -7.45 5.09 6.64
N ALA A 288 -7.79 4.03 5.92
CA ALA A 288 -8.20 4.10 4.52
C ALA A 288 -9.52 4.87 4.31
N ASP A 289 -10.53 4.69 5.18
CA ASP A 289 -11.76 5.50 5.16
C ASP A 289 -11.45 6.99 5.34
N LEU A 290 -10.58 7.32 6.31
CA LEU A 290 -10.20 8.70 6.57
C LEU A 290 -9.42 9.32 5.41
N VAL A 291 -8.46 8.58 4.83
CA VAL A 291 -7.70 8.96 3.63
C VAL A 291 -8.65 9.18 2.46
N GLY A 292 -9.53 8.23 2.17
CA GLY A 292 -10.51 8.32 1.08
C GLY A 292 -11.40 9.55 1.18
N ARG A 293 -11.94 9.82 2.37
CA ARG A 293 -12.75 11.03 2.62
C ARG A 293 -11.94 12.31 2.46
N SER A 294 -10.69 12.33 2.95
CA SER A 294 -9.81 13.50 2.87
C SER A 294 -9.37 13.81 1.45
N ALA A 295 -9.05 12.78 0.65
CA ALA A 295 -8.62 12.91 -0.74
C ALA A 295 -9.70 13.57 -1.62
N LEU A 296 -10.97 13.43 -1.24
CA LEU A 296 -12.11 14.01 -1.92
C LEU A 296 -12.44 15.44 -1.46
N LEU A 297 -11.85 15.92 -0.36
CA LEU A 297 -12.03 17.31 0.08
C LEU A 297 -11.32 18.29 -0.84
N THR A 298 -10.11 17.98 -1.31
CA THR A 298 -9.38 18.85 -2.25
C THR A 298 -10.20 19.18 -3.50
N PRO A 299 -10.74 18.21 -4.29
CA PRO A 299 -11.58 18.52 -5.44
C PRO A 299 -12.87 19.28 -5.07
N MET A 300 -13.48 19.00 -3.92
CA MET A 300 -14.64 19.77 -3.43
C MET A 300 -14.28 21.24 -3.15
N LEU A 301 -13.17 21.49 -2.45
CA LEU A 301 -12.70 22.84 -2.13
C LEU A 301 -12.29 23.61 -3.38
N LEU A 302 -11.62 22.97 -4.35
CA LEU A 302 -11.33 23.58 -5.65
C LEU A 302 -12.62 23.98 -6.39
N THR A 303 -13.64 23.13 -6.33
CA THR A 303 -14.97 23.43 -6.90
C THR A 303 -15.64 24.61 -6.20
N ILE A 304 -15.58 24.67 -4.86
CA ILE A 304 -16.12 25.79 -4.06
C ILE A 304 -15.41 27.09 -4.41
N VAL A 305 -14.08 27.08 -4.46
CA VAL A 305 -13.26 28.26 -4.78
C VAL A 305 -13.60 28.78 -6.18
N LEU A 306 -13.61 27.90 -7.18
CA LEU A 306 -13.83 28.31 -8.56
C LEU A 306 -15.30 28.67 -8.83
N GLY A 307 -16.25 27.89 -8.32
CA GLY A 307 -17.68 28.17 -8.44
C GLY A 307 -18.07 29.46 -7.72
N GLY A 308 -17.56 29.67 -6.51
CA GLY A 308 -17.73 30.90 -5.75
C GLY A 308 -17.14 32.11 -6.49
N TYR A 309 -15.94 31.97 -7.05
CA TYR A 309 -15.32 33.04 -7.85
C TYR A 309 -16.11 33.38 -9.11
N ALA A 310 -16.55 32.36 -9.87
CA ALA A 310 -17.37 32.54 -11.06
C ALA A 310 -18.69 33.26 -10.74
N LEU A 311 -19.38 32.85 -9.67
CA LEU A 311 -20.61 33.50 -9.21
C LEU A 311 -20.37 34.93 -8.74
N MET A 312 -19.27 35.18 -8.03
CA MET A 312 -18.90 36.53 -7.59
C MET A 312 -18.61 37.45 -8.79
N LEU A 313 -17.96 36.94 -9.84
CA LEU A 313 -17.73 37.67 -11.10
C LEU A 313 -19.07 37.99 -11.79
N LEU A 314 -19.95 37.00 -11.93
CA LEU A 314 -21.28 37.17 -12.53
C LEU A 314 -22.14 38.18 -11.75
N ALA A 315 -22.09 38.10 -10.42
CA ALA A 315 -22.78 39.03 -9.51
C ALA A 315 -22.20 40.44 -9.57
N ALA A 316 -20.87 40.58 -9.72
CA ALA A 316 -20.24 41.87 -9.95
C ALA A 316 -20.74 42.48 -11.27
N LEU A 317 -20.74 41.72 -12.36
CA LEU A 317 -21.26 42.17 -13.66
C LEU A 317 -22.75 42.54 -13.61
N LEU A 318 -23.57 41.75 -12.90
CA LEU A 318 -24.98 42.06 -12.63
C LEU A 318 -25.14 43.39 -11.88
N THR A 319 -24.33 43.58 -10.83
CA THR A 319 -24.35 44.82 -10.02
C THR A 319 -23.95 46.02 -10.88
N GLU A 320 -22.93 45.87 -11.73
CA GLU A 320 -22.49 46.94 -12.64
C GLU A 320 -23.58 47.29 -13.66
N GLN A 321 -24.24 46.31 -14.27
CA GLN A 321 -25.34 46.55 -15.22
C GLN A 321 -26.52 47.27 -14.54
N ARG A 322 -26.75 47.02 -13.25
CA ARG A 322 -27.87 47.57 -12.47
C ARG A 322 -27.55 48.88 -11.77
N ARG A 323 -26.31 49.37 -11.87
CA ARG A 323 -25.90 50.67 -11.32
C ARG A 323 -26.90 51.81 -11.57
N PRO A 324 -27.34 52.09 -12.82
CA PRO A 324 -28.27 53.20 -13.07
C PRO A 324 -29.61 53.04 -12.36
N GLU A 325 -30.13 51.81 -12.29
CA GLU A 325 -31.38 51.50 -11.58
C GLU A 325 -31.21 51.67 -10.06
N THR A 326 -30.11 51.14 -9.49
CA THR A 326 -29.82 51.28 -8.05
C THR A 326 -29.60 52.74 -7.64
N ALA A 327 -29.03 53.56 -8.52
CA ALA A 327 -28.86 54.99 -8.30
C ALA A 327 -30.22 55.72 -8.27
N LEU A 328 -31.14 55.38 -9.17
CA LEU A 328 -32.50 55.93 -9.17
C LEU A 328 -33.30 55.51 -7.93
N LEU A 329 -33.21 54.24 -7.50
CA LEU A 329 -33.88 53.77 -6.29
C LEU A 329 -33.36 54.50 -5.03
N ARG A 330 -32.06 54.79 -4.98
CA ARG A 330 -31.48 55.61 -3.90
C ARG A 330 -31.89 57.06 -3.95
N ALA A 331 -31.95 57.66 -5.14
CA ALA A 331 -32.45 59.03 -5.30
C ALA A 331 -33.91 59.16 -4.84
N ARG A 332 -34.67 58.06 -4.87
CA ARG A 332 -36.03 57.93 -4.33
C ARG A 332 -36.09 57.51 -2.84
N GLY A 333 -34.96 57.50 -2.12
CA GLY A 333 -34.91 57.25 -0.67
C GLY A 333 -34.74 55.79 -0.24
N ALA A 334 -34.45 54.84 -1.14
CA ALA A 334 -34.30 53.44 -0.75
C ALA A 334 -33.09 53.19 0.17
N ALA A 335 -33.32 52.52 1.30
CA ALA A 335 -32.28 52.20 2.28
C ALA A 335 -31.34 51.08 1.79
N ARG A 336 -30.11 51.03 2.32
CA ARG A 336 -29.10 49.98 2.00
C ARG A 336 -29.63 48.57 2.24
N GLY A 337 -30.34 48.34 3.34
CA GLY A 337 -30.95 47.05 3.67
C GLY A 337 -32.05 46.63 2.67
N GLN A 338 -32.82 47.59 2.14
CA GLN A 338 -33.86 47.31 1.14
C GLN A 338 -33.25 46.89 -0.21
N LEU A 339 -32.13 47.52 -0.61
CA LEU A 339 -31.38 47.14 -1.81
C LEU A 339 -30.69 45.78 -1.65
N ALA A 340 -30.11 45.51 -0.47
CA ALA A 340 -29.53 44.21 -0.14
C ALA A 340 -30.58 43.10 -0.11
N GLY A 341 -31.77 43.38 0.46
CA GLY A 341 -32.89 42.43 0.49
C GLY A 341 -33.44 42.11 -0.91
N LEU A 342 -33.43 43.08 -1.84
CA LEU A 342 -33.75 42.82 -3.25
C LEU A 342 -32.72 41.90 -3.92
N ALA A 343 -31.43 42.13 -3.69
CA ALA A 343 -30.37 41.28 -4.21
C ALA A 343 -30.42 39.86 -3.60
N ALA A 344 -30.72 39.74 -2.30
CA ALA A 344 -30.89 38.46 -1.61
C ALA A 344 -32.02 37.63 -2.22
N ARG A 345 -33.19 38.24 -2.45
CA ARG A 345 -34.34 37.54 -3.06
C ARG A 345 -34.06 37.06 -4.48
N GLU A 346 -33.32 37.84 -5.27
CA GLU A 346 -32.91 37.41 -6.61
C GLU A 346 -31.88 36.29 -6.55
N ALA A 347 -30.90 36.36 -5.65
CA ALA A 347 -29.93 35.30 -5.44
C ALA A 347 -30.60 33.99 -4.99
N VAL A 348 -31.59 34.08 -4.10
CA VAL A 348 -32.42 32.91 -3.69
C VAL A 348 -33.18 32.35 -4.89
N LEU A 349 -33.75 33.20 -5.75
CA LEU A 349 -34.46 32.76 -6.95
C LEU A 349 -33.54 32.07 -7.98
N VAL A 350 -32.26 32.45 -8.01
CA VAL A 350 -31.22 31.81 -8.84
C VAL A 350 -30.74 30.49 -8.22
N ALA A 351 -30.57 30.43 -6.90
CA ALA A 351 -30.04 29.26 -6.19
C ALA A 351 -31.08 28.15 -5.96
N LEU A 352 -32.36 28.49 -5.76
CA LEU A 352 -33.43 27.52 -5.48
C LEU A 352 -33.53 26.39 -6.52
N PRO A 353 -33.57 26.69 -7.85
CA PRO A 353 -33.57 25.63 -8.86
C PRO A 353 -32.32 24.76 -8.80
N ALA A 354 -31.16 25.32 -8.46
CA ALA A 354 -29.94 24.55 -8.31
C ALA A 354 -30.01 23.59 -7.12
N VAL A 355 -30.55 24.00 -5.97
CA VAL A 355 -30.71 23.14 -4.78
C VAL A 355 -31.62 21.94 -5.07
N VAL A 356 -32.68 22.12 -5.87
CA VAL A 356 -33.64 21.05 -6.18
C VAL A 356 -33.16 20.15 -7.32
N LEU A 357 -32.64 20.73 -8.40
CA LEU A 357 -32.22 19.98 -9.58
C LEU A 357 -30.87 19.28 -9.38
N ALA A 358 -29.98 19.83 -8.54
CA ALA A 358 -28.63 19.30 -8.41
C ALA A 358 -28.57 17.86 -7.86
N PRO A 359 -29.26 17.49 -6.77
CA PRO A 359 -29.29 16.10 -6.30
C PRO A 359 -29.80 15.13 -7.36
N LEU A 360 -30.84 15.52 -8.12
CA LEU A 360 -31.45 14.70 -9.17
C LEU A 360 -30.54 14.53 -10.39
N LEU A 361 -29.86 15.60 -10.80
CA LEU A 361 -28.89 15.54 -11.89
C LEU A 361 -27.63 14.78 -11.47
N ALA A 362 -27.14 14.99 -10.26
CA ALA A 362 -26.00 14.27 -9.71
C ALA A 362 -26.27 12.76 -9.67
N SER A 363 -27.44 12.34 -9.16
CA SER A 363 -27.82 10.93 -9.15
C SER A 363 -27.98 10.34 -10.55
N LEU A 364 -28.60 11.07 -11.49
CA LEU A 364 -28.74 10.63 -12.87
C LEU A 364 -27.39 10.46 -13.58
N LEU A 365 -26.49 11.45 -13.43
CA LEU A 365 -25.16 11.42 -14.04
C LEU A 365 -24.32 10.28 -13.46
N LEU A 366 -24.34 10.10 -12.15
CA LEU A 366 -23.64 9.01 -11.48
C LEU A 366 -24.20 7.64 -11.88
N GLY A 367 -25.54 7.49 -11.88
CA GLY A 367 -26.21 6.27 -12.30
C GLY A 367 -25.87 5.89 -13.75
N ARG A 368 -25.80 6.86 -14.67
CA ARG A 368 -25.35 6.60 -16.05
C ARG A 368 -23.86 6.29 -16.16
N SER A 369 -23.03 6.90 -15.31
CA SER A 369 -21.60 6.68 -15.30
C SER A 369 -21.21 5.28 -14.80
N SER A 370 -22.06 4.62 -14.00
CA SER A 370 -21.82 3.26 -13.48
C SER A 370 -21.56 2.20 -14.57
N GLY A 371 -22.01 2.45 -15.80
CA GLY A 371 -21.76 1.58 -16.96
C GLY A 371 -20.41 1.77 -17.65
N LEU A 372 -19.65 2.83 -17.35
CA LEU A 372 -18.35 3.05 -17.98
C LEU A 372 -17.32 2.01 -17.51
N SER A 373 -16.41 1.60 -18.41
CA SER A 373 -15.38 0.61 -18.12
C SER A 373 -14.50 1.01 -16.93
N ALA A 374 -14.18 2.31 -16.80
CA ALA A 374 -13.37 2.83 -15.70
C ALA A 374 -13.97 2.60 -14.30
N PHE A 375 -15.30 2.65 -14.15
CA PHE A 375 -15.96 2.37 -12.86
C PHE A 375 -16.15 0.87 -12.63
N ARG A 376 -16.48 0.12 -13.69
CA ARG A 376 -16.66 -1.35 -13.62
C ARG A 376 -15.37 -2.10 -13.29
N ALA A 377 -14.23 -1.65 -13.84
CA ALA A 377 -12.93 -2.26 -13.59
C ALA A 377 -12.56 -2.30 -12.09
N VAL A 378 -13.15 -1.42 -11.29
CA VAL A 378 -12.82 -1.21 -9.88
C VAL A 378 -14.00 -1.55 -8.96
N GLY A 379 -15.06 -2.16 -9.51
CA GLY A 379 -16.28 -2.49 -8.75
C GLY A 379 -17.05 -1.27 -8.21
N LEU A 380 -16.73 -0.06 -8.67
CA LEU A 380 -17.39 1.17 -8.25
C LEU A 380 -18.79 1.24 -8.86
N ARG A 381 -19.80 1.05 -8.02
CA ARG A 381 -21.21 1.24 -8.37
C ARG A 381 -21.74 2.45 -7.61
N PRO A 382 -21.63 3.65 -8.20
CA PRO A 382 -22.27 4.81 -7.61
C PRO A 382 -23.78 4.66 -7.80
N ASP A 383 -24.48 4.21 -6.75
CA ASP A 383 -25.90 3.87 -6.77
C ASP A 383 -26.83 5.09 -6.95
N GLY A 384 -26.27 6.30 -7.09
CA GLY A 384 -27.02 7.54 -7.30
C GLY A 384 -28.04 7.82 -6.19
N SER A 385 -27.82 7.27 -4.99
CA SER A 385 -28.81 7.32 -3.92
C SER A 385 -29.03 8.76 -3.43
N LEU A 386 -30.30 9.15 -3.33
CA LEU A 386 -30.72 10.47 -2.84
C LEU A 386 -30.70 10.48 -1.31
N THR A 387 -29.51 10.44 -0.72
CA THR A 387 -29.35 10.46 0.74
C THR A 387 -29.59 11.86 1.31
N ALA A 388 -29.92 11.93 2.61
CA ALA A 388 -30.06 13.21 3.32
C ALA A 388 -28.78 14.07 3.23
N GLY A 389 -27.60 13.44 3.21
CA GLY A 389 -26.31 14.13 3.07
C GLY A 389 -26.20 14.89 1.73
N VAL A 390 -26.64 14.30 0.62
CA VAL A 390 -26.63 14.95 -0.70
C VAL A 390 -27.51 16.20 -0.70
N TRP A 391 -28.71 16.11 -0.09
CA TRP A 391 -29.61 17.26 0.05
C TRP A 391 -29.05 18.36 0.95
N LEU A 392 -28.42 17.99 2.07
CA LEU A 392 -27.76 18.94 2.97
C LEU A 392 -26.62 19.69 2.26
N VAL A 393 -25.81 18.99 1.46
CA VAL A 393 -24.73 19.62 0.69
C VAL A 393 -25.28 20.50 -0.42
N ALA A 394 -26.34 20.08 -1.11
CA ALA A 394 -27.01 20.92 -2.10
C ALA A 394 -27.56 22.22 -1.47
N LEU A 395 -28.16 22.12 -0.28
CA LEU A 395 -28.65 23.28 0.48
C LEU A 395 -27.51 24.19 0.94
N ALA A 396 -26.41 23.63 1.45
CA ALA A 396 -25.22 24.39 1.84
C ALA A 396 -24.56 25.08 0.65
N ALA A 397 -24.41 24.40 -0.48
CA ALA A 397 -23.90 24.96 -1.73
C ALA A 397 -24.82 26.07 -2.26
N GLY A 398 -26.15 25.88 -2.19
CA GLY A 398 -27.13 26.91 -2.53
C GLY A 398 -27.01 28.15 -1.64
N ALA A 399 -26.85 27.98 -0.32
CA ALA A 399 -26.58 29.08 0.60
C ALA A 399 -25.26 29.80 0.26
N GLY A 400 -24.21 29.04 -0.07
CA GLY A 400 -22.94 29.57 -0.56
C GLY A 400 -23.09 30.39 -1.85
N CYS A 401 -23.92 29.93 -2.80
CA CYS A 401 -24.23 30.68 -4.02
C CYS A 401 -24.93 32.01 -3.71
N VAL A 402 -25.90 32.00 -2.79
CA VAL A 402 -26.60 33.21 -2.34
C VAL A 402 -25.60 34.20 -1.73
N LEU A 403 -24.73 33.73 -0.83
CA LEU A 403 -23.70 34.54 -0.20
C LEU A 403 -22.72 35.13 -1.23
N ALA A 404 -22.22 34.32 -2.16
CA ALA A 404 -21.30 34.75 -3.23
C ALA A 404 -21.93 35.84 -4.11
N MET A 405 -23.23 35.73 -4.41
CA MET A 405 -23.95 36.73 -5.19
C MET A 405 -24.25 38.03 -4.40
N MET A 406 -24.41 37.94 -3.08
CA MET A 406 -24.69 39.11 -2.22
C MET A 406 -23.45 39.96 -1.95
N LEU A 407 -22.26 39.35 -1.90
CA LEU A 407 -20.99 40.00 -1.56
C LEU A 407 -20.70 41.29 -2.35
N PRO A 408 -20.79 41.32 -3.70
CA PRO A 408 -20.57 42.55 -4.48
C PRO A 408 -21.59 43.66 -4.22
N ALA A 409 -22.85 43.29 -3.93
CA ALA A 409 -23.93 44.24 -3.67
C ALA A 409 -23.79 44.93 -2.30
N LEU A 410 -23.22 44.23 -1.31
CA LEU A 410 -22.96 44.77 0.02
C LEU A 410 -21.74 45.72 0.04
N LYS A 411 -20.67 45.40 -0.70
CA LYS A 411 -19.45 46.22 -0.75
C LYS A 411 -19.61 47.55 -1.49
N ASN A 412 -20.42 47.61 -2.56
CA ASN A 412 -20.49 48.77 -3.45
C ASN A 412 -21.63 49.77 -3.12
N GLY A 413 -21.99 49.88 -1.84
CA GLY A 413 -23.07 50.75 -1.37
C GLY A 413 -22.74 52.25 -1.24
N GLY A 414 -21.79 52.81 -1.99
CA GLY A 414 -21.44 54.25 -1.96
C GLY A 414 -22.46 55.16 -2.65
N THR A 415 -22.64 56.41 -2.21
CA THR A 415 -23.43 57.43 -2.93
C THR A 415 -22.78 57.74 -4.29
N TYR A 416 -23.59 58.08 -5.31
CA TYR A 416 -23.12 58.37 -6.68
C TYR A 416 -21.96 59.38 -6.72
N VAL A 417 -22.00 60.37 -5.83
CA VAL A 417 -20.96 61.41 -5.66
C VAL A 417 -19.67 60.85 -5.05
N ALA A 418 -19.76 59.94 -4.07
CA ALA A 418 -18.59 59.31 -3.45
C ALA A 418 -17.87 58.36 -4.42
N ASP A 419 -18.61 57.72 -5.33
CA ASP A 419 -18.05 56.81 -6.33
C ASP A 419 -17.44 57.56 -7.54
N LEU A 420 -18.02 58.71 -7.92
CA LEU A 420 -17.42 59.62 -8.90
C LEU A 420 -16.10 60.22 -8.38
N ALA A 421 -16.06 60.58 -7.09
CA ALA A 421 -14.86 61.09 -6.41
C ALA A 421 -13.76 60.02 -6.26
N ALA A 422 -14.12 58.75 -6.02
CA ALA A 422 -13.17 57.64 -5.96
C ALA A 422 -12.53 57.30 -7.34
N ARG A 423 -13.21 57.63 -8.44
CA ARG A 423 -12.70 57.45 -9.82
C ARG A 423 -11.75 58.57 -10.25
N SER A 424 -11.96 59.79 -9.77
CA SER A 424 -11.11 60.96 -10.11
C SER A 424 -9.85 61.05 -9.24
N ARG A 425 -9.85 60.46 -8.03
CA ARG A 425 -8.64 60.29 -7.19
C ARG A 425 -8.56 58.86 -6.67
N PRO A 426 -7.79 57.96 -7.31
CA PRO A 426 -7.57 56.63 -6.77
C PRO A 426 -6.81 56.77 -5.45
N SER A 427 -7.47 56.48 -4.32
CA SER A 427 -6.85 56.61 -3.00
C SER A 427 -5.77 55.53 -2.84
N ARG A 428 -4.55 55.95 -2.48
CA ARG A 428 -3.46 55.02 -2.14
C ARG A 428 -3.88 53.98 -1.08
N GLY A 429 -4.76 54.37 -0.15
CA GLY A 429 -5.31 53.48 0.88
C GLY A 429 -6.11 52.28 0.37
N ALA A 430 -6.90 52.42 -0.72
CA ALA A 430 -7.65 51.31 -1.29
C ALA A 430 -6.74 50.31 -2.04
N ALA A 431 -5.63 50.78 -2.61
CA ALA A 431 -4.60 49.93 -3.21
C ALA A 431 -3.82 49.17 -2.13
N VAL A 432 -3.48 49.84 -1.02
CA VAL A 432 -2.79 49.23 0.14
C VAL A 432 -3.66 48.18 0.83
N GLN A 433 -4.96 48.44 1.06
CA GLN A 433 -5.87 47.44 1.64
C GLN A 433 -6.02 46.19 0.78
N ARG A 434 -6.08 46.34 -0.56
CA ARG A 434 -6.12 45.18 -1.47
C ARG A 434 -4.81 44.41 -1.45
N ALA A 435 -3.68 45.10 -1.44
CA ALA A 435 -2.37 44.45 -1.32
C ALA A 435 -2.22 43.71 0.02
N GLY A 436 -2.75 44.26 1.11
CA GLY A 436 -2.77 43.59 2.42
C GLY A 436 -3.59 42.29 2.43
N ALA A 437 -4.74 42.26 1.75
CA ALA A 437 -5.55 41.04 1.62
C ALA A 437 -4.83 39.96 0.80
N ASP A 438 -4.14 40.33 -0.28
CA ASP A 438 -3.37 39.38 -1.09
C ASP A 438 -2.16 38.85 -0.31
N LEU A 439 -1.46 39.71 0.44
CA LEU A 439 -0.35 39.30 1.30
C LEU A 439 -0.83 38.37 2.44
N ALA A 440 -1.99 38.64 3.03
CA ALA A 440 -2.58 37.76 4.03
C ALA A 440 -2.91 36.39 3.45
N LEU A 441 -3.49 36.35 2.25
CA LEU A 441 -3.78 35.12 1.52
C LEU A 441 -2.49 34.32 1.19
N ILE A 442 -1.44 34.99 0.71
CA ILE A 442 -0.14 34.36 0.45
C ILE A 442 0.49 33.86 1.75
N GLY A 443 0.46 34.66 2.82
CA GLY A 443 0.95 34.26 4.13
C GLY A 443 0.22 33.03 4.67
N PHE A 444 -1.10 32.96 4.48
CA PHE A 444 -1.91 31.81 4.85
C PHE A 444 -1.57 30.57 4.00
N ALA A 445 -1.33 30.73 2.69
CA ALA A 445 -0.88 29.66 1.81
C ALA A 445 0.49 29.09 2.23
N VAL A 446 1.44 29.97 2.55
CA VAL A 446 2.79 29.58 3.01
C VAL A 446 2.72 28.90 4.38
N LEU A 447 1.88 29.41 5.29
CA LEU A 447 1.69 28.81 6.61
C LEU A 447 1.03 27.42 6.51
N ALA A 448 0.01 27.26 5.66
CA ALA A 448 -0.61 25.97 5.41
C ALA A 448 0.39 24.96 4.80
N TRP A 449 1.23 25.39 3.85
CA TRP A 449 2.30 24.57 3.30
C TRP A 449 3.36 24.16 4.34
N PHE A 450 3.78 25.10 5.18
CA PHE A 450 4.77 24.83 6.22
C PHE A 450 4.24 23.85 7.28
N GLN A 451 2.99 24.00 7.71
CA GLN A 451 2.34 23.03 8.58
C GLN A 451 2.25 21.65 7.90
N LEU A 452 1.83 21.57 6.64
CA LEU A 452 1.74 20.31 5.91
C LEU A 452 3.10 19.60 5.78
N ARG A 453 4.19 20.37 5.70
CA ARG A 453 5.55 19.83 5.66
C ARG A 453 6.01 19.32 7.01
N GLN A 454 5.66 20.02 8.10
CA GLN A 454 6.03 19.67 9.47
C GLN A 454 5.19 18.55 10.09
N TYR A 455 3.90 18.49 9.79
CA TYR A 455 3.02 17.40 10.21
C TYR A 455 3.10 16.29 9.15
N ASP A 456 3.50 15.07 9.54
CA ASP A 456 3.75 13.97 8.60
C ASP A 456 2.51 13.57 7.77
N SER A 457 1.30 13.97 8.20
CA SER A 457 0.06 13.68 7.49
C SER A 457 -1.00 14.78 7.66
N PRO A 458 -1.81 15.11 6.62
CA PRO A 458 -3.03 15.93 6.72
C PRO A 458 -4.10 15.38 7.68
N LEU A 459 -3.89 14.17 8.21
CA LEU A 459 -4.82 13.42 9.05
C LEU A 459 -4.48 13.47 10.55
N SER A 460 -3.61 14.39 10.97
CA SER A 460 -3.39 14.70 12.38
C SER A 460 -4.54 15.56 12.92
N GLY A 461 -5.57 14.94 13.50
CA GLY A 461 -6.67 15.64 14.12
C GLY A 461 -6.26 16.40 15.39
N LEU A 462 -7.14 17.31 15.86
CA LEU A 462 -6.94 18.06 17.09
C LEU A 462 -6.73 17.12 18.30
N GLY A 463 -5.58 17.23 18.96
CA GLY A 463 -5.23 16.43 20.15
C GLY A 463 -4.55 15.08 19.88
N GLY A 464 -3.95 14.86 18.70
CA GLY A 464 -3.13 13.67 18.40
C GLY A 464 -3.93 12.42 18.01
N LYS A 465 -5.23 12.57 17.70
CA LYS A 465 -6.08 11.50 17.16
C LYS A 465 -6.18 11.62 15.64
N LEU A 466 -6.31 10.49 14.94
CA LEU A 466 -6.61 10.46 13.50
C LEU A 466 -7.89 11.26 13.20
N GLY A 467 -7.78 12.29 12.35
CA GLY A 467 -8.87 13.16 11.96
C GLY A 467 -8.45 14.15 10.87
N ILE A 468 -9.39 14.67 10.09
CA ILE A 468 -9.09 15.60 9.00
C ILE A 468 -8.82 16.99 9.57
N ASP A 469 -7.64 17.55 9.30
CA ASP A 469 -7.38 18.98 9.56
C ASP A 469 -7.88 19.83 8.37
N PRO A 470 -8.90 20.69 8.57
CA PRO A 470 -9.44 21.52 7.50
C PRO A 470 -8.44 22.49 6.88
N LEU A 471 -7.47 22.98 7.65
CA LEU A 471 -6.46 23.92 7.18
C LEU A 471 -5.48 23.21 6.23
N LEU A 472 -5.00 22.04 6.62
CA LEU A 472 -4.10 21.22 5.81
C LEU A 472 -4.79 20.72 4.53
N ALA A 473 -6.05 20.28 4.62
CA ALA A 473 -6.83 19.88 3.45
C ALA A 473 -7.07 21.03 2.44
N ALA A 474 -7.11 22.27 2.93
CA ALA A 474 -7.29 23.46 2.12
C ALA A 474 -5.98 24.04 1.54
N ALA A 475 -4.81 23.48 1.88
CA ALA A 475 -3.51 24.02 1.46
C ALA A 475 -3.37 24.11 -0.07
N ALA A 476 -3.71 23.05 -0.81
CA ALA A 476 -3.64 23.06 -2.27
C ALA A 476 -4.63 24.06 -2.93
N PRO A 477 -5.93 24.09 -2.58
CA PRO A 477 -6.86 25.11 -3.06
C PRO A 477 -6.43 26.55 -2.77
N ILE A 478 -5.96 26.80 -1.55
CA ILE A 478 -5.47 28.12 -1.13
C ILE A 478 -4.19 28.47 -1.90
N GLY A 479 -3.30 27.52 -2.12
CA GLY A 479 -2.09 27.67 -2.93
C GLY A 479 -2.40 28.02 -4.38
N VAL A 480 -3.36 27.35 -5.02
CA VAL A 480 -3.83 27.69 -6.39
C VAL A 480 -4.39 29.10 -6.43
N LEU A 481 -5.23 29.48 -5.46
CA LEU A 481 -5.83 30.81 -5.41
C LEU A 481 -4.80 31.91 -5.13
N ALA A 482 -3.89 31.69 -4.18
CA ALA A 482 -2.79 32.60 -3.86
C ALA A 482 -1.83 32.76 -5.05
N GLY A 483 -1.46 31.65 -5.70
CA GLY A 483 -0.59 31.64 -6.88
C GLY A 483 -1.20 32.39 -8.05
N ALA A 484 -2.49 32.17 -8.34
CA ALA A 484 -3.18 32.87 -9.42
C ALA A 484 -3.32 34.38 -9.15
N VAL A 485 -3.63 34.78 -7.92
CA VAL A 485 -3.69 36.20 -7.51
C VAL A 485 -2.31 36.86 -7.59
N LEU A 486 -1.27 36.19 -7.09
CA LEU A 486 0.11 36.67 -7.12
C LEU A 486 0.61 36.85 -8.56
N ALA A 487 0.39 35.86 -9.43
CA ALA A 487 0.79 35.91 -10.83
C ALA A 487 0.09 37.06 -11.58
N LEU A 488 -1.20 37.31 -11.31
CA LEU A 488 -1.90 38.48 -11.86
C LEU A 488 -1.42 39.81 -11.28
N ARG A 489 -0.91 39.83 -10.05
CA ARG A 489 -0.31 41.03 -9.46
C ARG A 489 1.04 41.37 -10.10
N LEU A 490 1.77 40.35 -10.53
CA LEU A 490 3.01 40.46 -11.29
C LEU A 490 2.77 40.78 -12.78
N LEU A 491 1.51 40.77 -13.23
CA LEU A 491 1.18 41.05 -14.63
C LEU A 491 1.48 42.49 -15.07
N PRO A 492 1.03 43.56 -14.37
CA PRO A 492 1.30 44.93 -14.81
C PRO A 492 2.79 45.28 -14.98
N PRO A 493 3.74 44.82 -14.13
CA PRO A 493 5.16 45.03 -14.40
C PRO A 493 5.68 44.19 -15.58
N LEU A 494 5.20 42.96 -15.76
CA LEU A 494 5.58 42.11 -16.90
C LEU A 494 5.09 42.68 -18.23
N THR A 495 3.85 43.18 -18.31
CA THR A 495 3.33 43.80 -19.53
C THR A 495 4.12 45.06 -19.90
N ARG A 496 4.50 45.88 -18.91
CA ARG A 496 5.39 47.05 -19.14
C ARG A 496 6.78 46.66 -19.63
N LEU A 497 7.31 45.53 -19.18
CA LEU A 497 8.59 45.01 -19.67
C LEU A 497 8.48 44.59 -21.14
N VAL A 498 7.41 43.85 -21.47
CA VAL A 498 7.11 43.37 -22.83
C VAL A 498 6.81 44.54 -23.78
N GLU A 499 6.08 45.56 -23.34
CA GLU A 499 5.86 46.80 -24.10
C GLU A 499 7.19 47.48 -24.48
N ARG A 500 8.12 47.60 -23.53
CA ARG A 500 9.48 48.16 -23.80
C ARG A 500 10.28 47.36 -24.82
N LEU A 501 10.05 46.05 -24.91
CA LEU A 501 10.72 45.16 -25.86
C LEU A 501 10.06 45.20 -27.26
N LEU A 502 8.74 45.38 -27.32
CA LEU A 502 7.94 45.33 -28.55
C LEU A 502 7.75 46.68 -29.26
N ASP A 503 7.99 47.82 -28.61
CA ASP A 503 7.91 49.16 -29.20
C ASP A 503 8.86 49.39 -30.40
N ARG A 504 9.70 48.41 -30.74
CA ARG A 504 10.64 48.46 -31.88
C ARG A 504 10.12 47.88 -33.21
N ARG A 505 8.86 47.42 -33.34
CA ARG A 505 8.33 46.82 -34.61
C ARG A 505 7.00 47.40 -35.11
N PRO A 506 6.73 47.41 -36.45
CA PRO A 506 5.69 48.24 -37.06
C PRO A 506 4.34 47.51 -37.30
N TRP A 507 3.74 46.90 -36.28
CA TRP A 507 2.44 46.19 -36.42
C TRP A 507 1.30 46.87 -35.63
N PHE A 508 0.50 47.68 -36.33
CA PHE A 508 -0.45 48.64 -35.73
C PHE A 508 -1.67 47.99 -35.03
N ALA A 509 -2.21 46.88 -35.58
CA ALA A 509 -3.37 46.19 -34.99
C ALA A 509 -3.03 45.46 -33.68
N THR A 510 -1.84 44.87 -33.61
CA THR A 510 -1.31 44.25 -32.39
C THR A 510 -0.97 45.27 -31.32
N GLN A 511 -0.44 46.44 -31.69
CA GLN A 511 -0.19 47.54 -30.75
C GLN A 511 -1.48 48.08 -30.13
N LEU A 512 -2.54 48.27 -30.93
CA LEU A 512 -3.83 48.77 -30.43
C LEU A 512 -4.50 47.80 -29.45
N GLY A 513 -4.47 46.49 -29.73
CA GLY A 513 -4.97 45.46 -28.82
C GLY A 513 -4.16 45.37 -27.52
N MET A 514 -2.83 45.43 -27.61
CA MET A 514 -1.93 45.34 -26.45
C MET A 514 -1.98 46.59 -25.56
N TRP A 515 -1.98 47.79 -26.14
CA TRP A 515 -2.12 49.05 -25.39
C TRP A 515 -3.48 49.16 -24.68
N GLN A 516 -4.54 48.60 -25.27
CA GLN A 516 -5.85 48.55 -24.61
C GLN A 516 -5.88 47.53 -23.46
N ALA A 517 -5.27 46.36 -23.64
CA ALA A 517 -5.14 45.33 -22.60
C ALA A 517 -4.35 45.83 -21.38
N GLY A 518 -3.29 46.62 -21.59
CA GLY A 518 -2.46 47.19 -20.51
C GLY A 518 -3.12 48.33 -19.72
N ARG A 519 -4.07 49.07 -20.31
CA ARG A 519 -4.69 50.27 -19.70
C ARG A 519 -6.02 50.02 -18.99
N ARG A 520 -6.74 48.93 -19.30
CA ARG A 520 -8.01 48.55 -18.63
C ARG A 520 -7.94 47.09 -18.16
N PRO A 521 -7.56 46.82 -16.90
CA PRO A 521 -7.36 45.45 -16.45
C PRO A 521 -8.69 44.68 -16.37
N HIS A 522 -8.95 43.82 -17.35
CA HIS A 522 -9.99 42.77 -17.31
C HIS A 522 -9.51 41.60 -16.43
N ALA A 523 -9.16 41.88 -15.17
CA ALA A 523 -8.52 40.90 -14.29
C ALA A 523 -9.44 39.72 -13.92
N GLY A 524 -10.77 39.91 -13.98
CA GLY A 524 -11.75 38.92 -13.53
C GLY A 524 -11.80 37.63 -14.38
N PRO A 525 -12.09 37.74 -15.69
CA PRO A 525 -12.16 36.59 -16.60
C PRO A 525 -10.81 35.89 -16.79
N VAL A 526 -9.72 36.66 -16.83
CA VAL A 526 -8.37 36.11 -16.90
C VAL A 526 -8.05 35.28 -15.65
N LEU A 527 -8.42 35.76 -14.45
CA LEU A 527 -8.26 34.99 -13.22
C LEU A 527 -9.10 33.71 -13.24
N LEU A 528 -10.35 33.77 -13.72
CA LEU A 528 -11.22 32.61 -13.83
C LEU A 528 -10.65 31.56 -14.81
N LEU A 529 -10.13 31.99 -15.96
CA LEU A 529 -9.45 31.11 -16.90
C LEU A 529 -8.16 30.54 -16.30
N ALA A 530 -7.35 31.38 -15.64
CA ALA A 530 -6.11 30.96 -14.99
C ALA A 530 -6.37 29.94 -13.87
N LEU A 531 -7.38 30.16 -13.03
CA LEU A 531 -7.79 29.22 -12.00
C LEU A 531 -8.28 27.91 -12.61
N ALA A 532 -9.07 27.95 -13.67
CA ALA A 532 -9.55 26.73 -14.31
C ALA A 532 -8.41 25.90 -14.93
N VAL A 533 -7.45 26.56 -15.59
CA VAL A 533 -6.25 25.91 -16.11
C VAL A 533 -5.36 25.40 -14.97
N ALA A 534 -5.18 26.17 -13.89
CA ALA A 534 -4.41 25.74 -12.73
C ALA A 534 -5.02 24.53 -12.03
N VAL A 535 -6.34 24.53 -11.81
CA VAL A 535 -7.08 23.40 -11.23
C VAL A 535 -6.99 22.17 -12.13
N SER A 536 -7.19 22.33 -13.44
CA SER A 536 -7.06 21.21 -14.39
C SER A 536 -5.63 20.67 -14.43
N THR A 537 -4.63 21.55 -14.48
CA THR A 537 -3.21 21.16 -14.49
C THR A 537 -2.87 20.41 -13.20
N LEU A 538 -3.25 20.95 -12.04
CA LEU A 538 -3.06 20.32 -10.73
C LEU A 538 -3.73 18.93 -10.65
N ALA A 539 -4.95 18.80 -11.17
CA ALA A 539 -5.67 17.53 -11.18
C ALA A 539 -4.94 16.46 -12.02
N TRP A 540 -4.51 16.81 -13.23
CA TRP A 540 -3.78 15.89 -14.10
C TRP A 540 -2.41 15.52 -13.54
N THR A 541 -1.67 16.47 -12.98
CA THR A 541 -0.35 16.21 -12.40
C THR A 541 -0.43 15.38 -11.12
N LEU A 542 -1.38 15.64 -10.23
CA LEU A 542 -1.60 14.80 -9.04
C LEU A 542 -2.01 13.38 -9.43
N ALA A 543 -2.89 13.22 -10.42
CA ALA A 543 -3.30 11.91 -10.89
C ALA A 543 -2.13 11.11 -11.52
N ALA A 544 -1.34 11.76 -12.38
CA ALA A 544 -0.16 11.13 -12.99
C ALA A 544 0.95 10.83 -11.97
N THR A 545 1.14 11.71 -10.98
CA THR A 545 2.12 11.50 -9.90
C THR A 545 1.68 10.36 -8.99
N SER A 546 0.39 10.27 -8.66
CA SER A 546 -0.16 9.15 -7.87
C SER A 546 0.00 7.81 -8.60
N GLU A 547 -0.24 7.76 -9.90
CA GLU A 547 -0.07 6.53 -10.68
C GLU A 547 1.39 6.08 -10.70
N ARG A 548 2.32 7.01 -10.98
CA ARG A 548 3.75 6.72 -10.91
C ARG A 548 4.17 6.27 -9.51
N SER A 549 3.65 6.92 -8.47
CA SER A 549 3.91 6.55 -7.07
C SER A 549 3.43 5.13 -6.74
N ASN A 550 2.35 4.65 -7.35
CA ASN A 550 1.89 3.27 -7.15
C ASN A 550 2.87 2.26 -7.77
N HIS A 551 3.39 2.54 -8.97
CA HIS A 551 4.41 1.71 -9.60
C HIS A 551 5.74 1.74 -8.82
N ASP A 552 6.20 2.92 -8.42
CA ASP A 552 7.44 3.08 -7.64
C ASP A 552 7.34 2.33 -6.29
N GLN A 553 6.19 2.36 -5.63
CA GLN A 553 5.94 1.60 -4.40
C GLN A 553 5.89 0.09 -4.66
N ALA A 554 5.29 -0.37 -5.76
CA ALA A 554 5.25 -1.80 -6.08
C ALA A 554 6.67 -2.36 -6.36
N ASP A 555 7.48 -1.59 -7.09
CA ASP A 555 8.90 -1.91 -7.31
C ASP A 555 9.67 -1.91 -5.98
N HIS A 556 9.42 -0.92 -5.11
CA HIS A 556 10.08 -0.82 -3.80
C HIS A 556 9.67 -1.92 -2.82
N VAL A 557 8.38 -2.25 -2.70
CA VAL A 557 7.87 -3.28 -1.79
C VAL A 557 8.36 -4.68 -2.16
N THR A 558 8.47 -4.95 -3.47
CA THR A 558 9.00 -6.22 -3.98
C THR A 558 10.51 -6.28 -3.87
N GLY A 559 11.20 -5.18 -4.18
CA GLY A 559 12.67 -5.05 -4.15
C GLY A 559 13.41 -5.72 -5.33
N ALA A 560 12.74 -6.65 -6.02
CA ALA A 560 13.19 -7.37 -7.21
C ALA A 560 12.02 -7.53 -8.21
N ASP A 561 12.20 -8.30 -9.30
CA ASP A 561 11.08 -8.59 -10.21
C ASP A 561 10.04 -9.51 -9.54
N LEU A 562 10.50 -10.59 -8.90
CA LEU A 562 9.67 -11.46 -8.08
C LEU A 562 10.38 -11.72 -6.74
N ARG A 563 9.60 -11.80 -5.67
CA ARG A 563 10.08 -12.22 -4.34
C ARG A 563 9.23 -13.37 -3.82
N LEU A 564 9.87 -14.52 -3.60
CA LEU A 564 9.28 -15.72 -3.05
C LEU A 564 9.60 -15.79 -1.56
N THR A 565 8.59 -15.89 -0.70
CA THR A 565 8.77 -16.03 0.76
C THR A 565 8.34 -17.42 1.19
N GLU A 566 9.20 -18.18 1.87
CA GLU A 566 8.86 -19.50 2.41
C GLU A 566 7.83 -19.35 3.54
N THR A 567 6.68 -20.04 3.44
CA THR A 567 5.61 -19.98 4.45
C THR A 567 5.96 -20.76 5.71
N SER A 568 6.81 -21.78 5.58
CA SER A 568 7.28 -22.63 6.68
C SER A 568 8.46 -22.01 7.46
N GLY A 569 9.02 -20.89 6.98
CA GLY A 569 10.19 -20.23 7.57
C GLY A 569 11.53 -20.90 7.26
N PHE A 570 11.54 -22.01 6.51
CA PHE A 570 12.74 -22.72 6.08
C PHE A 570 12.58 -23.23 4.64
N GLU A 571 13.69 -23.42 3.92
CA GLU A 571 13.67 -23.98 2.57
C GLU A 571 13.49 -25.52 2.59
N PRO A 572 12.55 -26.09 1.81
CA PRO A 572 12.48 -27.53 1.59
C PRO A 572 13.66 -28.06 0.76
N ALA A 573 13.93 -29.36 0.87
CA ALA A 573 14.93 -30.02 0.04
C ALA A 573 14.63 -29.84 -1.46
N GLY A 574 15.64 -29.42 -2.23
CA GLY A 574 15.51 -29.19 -3.67
C GLY A 574 14.91 -27.84 -4.07
N ARG A 575 14.55 -26.96 -3.11
CA ARG A 575 14.00 -25.62 -3.40
C ARG A 575 14.90 -24.81 -4.32
N THR A 576 16.21 -24.79 -4.06
CA THR A 576 17.18 -24.05 -4.88
C THR A 576 17.08 -24.48 -6.36
N ALA A 577 16.99 -25.78 -6.65
CA ALA A 577 16.84 -26.31 -8.01
C ALA A 577 15.48 -25.94 -8.62
N ALA A 578 14.41 -25.99 -7.85
CA ALA A 578 13.07 -25.63 -8.31
C ALA A 578 12.97 -24.15 -8.71
N VAL A 579 13.57 -23.25 -7.92
CA VAL A 579 13.55 -21.81 -8.18
C VAL A 579 14.47 -21.43 -9.35
N THR A 580 15.67 -22.02 -9.42
CA THR A 580 16.61 -21.78 -10.53
C THR A 580 16.12 -22.38 -11.86
N GLY A 581 15.33 -23.45 -11.81
CA GLY A 581 14.72 -24.09 -12.98
C GLY A 581 13.46 -23.41 -13.51
N LEU A 582 12.99 -22.32 -12.88
CA LEU A 582 11.82 -21.58 -13.36
C LEU A 582 12.10 -20.94 -14.73
N PRO A 583 11.12 -20.93 -15.65
CA PRO A 583 11.29 -20.36 -16.97
C PRO A 583 11.56 -18.86 -16.87
N GLY A 584 12.52 -18.34 -17.66
CA GLY A 584 12.78 -16.91 -17.76
C GLY A 584 13.51 -16.28 -16.56
N VAL A 585 13.94 -17.06 -15.57
CA VAL A 585 14.78 -16.57 -14.47
C VAL A 585 16.20 -16.30 -14.97
N ARG A 586 16.72 -15.10 -14.72
CA ARG A 586 18.09 -14.69 -15.08
C ARG A 586 19.06 -14.78 -13.90
N ALA A 587 18.56 -14.47 -12.70
CA ALA A 587 19.35 -14.51 -11.46
C ALA A 587 18.44 -14.82 -10.27
N VAL A 588 18.99 -15.52 -9.29
CA VAL A 588 18.31 -15.93 -8.06
C VAL A 588 19.19 -15.56 -6.88
N LEU A 589 18.62 -14.83 -5.91
CA LEU A 589 19.31 -14.46 -4.69
C LEU A 589 18.56 -15.02 -3.49
N PRO A 590 19.18 -15.94 -2.72
CA PRO A 590 18.66 -16.27 -1.41
C PRO A 590 18.81 -15.05 -0.50
N ALA A 591 17.80 -14.82 0.34
CA ALA A 591 17.80 -13.77 1.31
C ALA A 591 17.28 -14.28 2.66
N TRP A 592 17.84 -13.69 3.71
CA TRP A 592 17.39 -13.88 5.08
C TRP A 592 16.83 -12.56 5.60
N ARG A 593 15.69 -12.62 6.27
CA ARG A 593 15.00 -11.45 6.82
C ARG A 593 14.69 -11.69 8.29
N THR A 594 14.94 -10.68 9.12
CA THR A 594 14.48 -10.69 10.52
C THR A 594 14.18 -9.27 11.01
N SER A 595 13.50 -9.17 12.15
CA SER A 595 13.25 -7.89 12.82
C SER A 595 14.17 -7.75 14.02
N ILE A 596 14.83 -6.60 14.11
CA ILE A 596 15.77 -6.26 15.18
C ILE A 596 15.38 -4.94 15.85
N PRO A 597 15.54 -4.84 17.18
CA PRO A 597 15.44 -3.54 17.85
C PRO A 597 16.73 -2.74 17.65
N LEU A 598 16.61 -1.49 17.20
CA LEU A 598 17.74 -0.55 17.07
C LEU A 598 17.62 0.66 18.01
N GLY A 599 18.77 1.15 18.46
CA GLY A 599 18.89 2.34 19.32
C GLY A 599 18.35 2.17 20.74
N GLU A 600 18.41 3.25 21.52
CA GLU A 600 17.98 3.27 22.93
C GLU A 600 16.48 3.02 23.10
N LYS A 601 15.67 3.45 22.13
CA LYS A 601 14.22 3.28 22.14
C LYS A 601 13.77 1.88 21.69
N SER A 602 14.71 1.00 21.37
CA SER A 602 14.42 -0.35 20.87
C SER A 602 13.47 -0.32 19.67
N THR A 603 13.72 0.62 18.74
CA THR A 603 12.88 0.86 17.55
C THR A 603 12.88 -0.40 16.68
N PRO A 604 11.71 -1.02 16.43
CA PRO A 604 11.61 -2.16 15.52
C PRO A 604 12.13 -1.77 14.14
N SER A 605 13.12 -2.51 13.65
CA SER A 605 13.80 -2.26 12.38
C SER A 605 13.94 -3.59 11.64
N THR A 606 13.92 -3.54 10.31
CA THR A 606 14.09 -4.74 9.49
C THR A 606 15.56 -4.93 9.12
N LEU A 607 16.07 -6.14 9.31
CA LEU A 607 17.37 -6.58 8.80
C LEU A 607 17.13 -7.53 7.62
N VAL A 608 17.76 -7.23 6.49
CA VAL A 608 17.82 -8.12 5.32
C VAL A 608 19.27 -8.47 5.06
N ALA A 609 19.55 -9.74 4.80
CA ALA A 609 20.85 -10.19 4.36
C ALA A 609 20.73 -10.91 3.01
N LEU A 610 21.57 -10.51 2.05
CA LEU A 610 21.67 -11.11 0.72
C LEU A 610 23.12 -11.00 0.21
N ASP A 611 23.47 -11.77 -0.81
CA ASP A 611 24.80 -11.68 -1.44
C ASP A 611 24.92 -10.36 -2.22
N ALA A 612 25.70 -9.42 -1.70
CA ALA A 612 25.83 -8.10 -2.31
C ALA A 612 26.59 -8.11 -3.65
N ALA A 613 27.48 -9.07 -3.86
CA ALA A 613 28.21 -9.19 -5.12
C ALA A 613 27.28 -9.61 -6.26
N ALA A 614 26.34 -10.53 -5.98
CA ALA A 614 25.37 -11.02 -6.95
C ALA A 614 24.07 -10.18 -7.00
N ALA A 615 23.91 -9.22 -6.10
CA ALA A 615 22.71 -8.37 -5.99
C ALA A 615 22.49 -7.41 -7.17
N THR A 616 23.56 -7.10 -7.91
CA THR A 616 23.52 -6.17 -9.05
C THR A 616 22.65 -6.76 -10.17
N GLY A 617 21.58 -6.05 -10.53
CA GLY A 617 20.63 -6.48 -11.58
C GLY A 617 19.44 -7.30 -11.08
N VAL A 618 19.40 -7.66 -9.79
CA VAL A 618 18.20 -8.23 -9.14
C VAL A 618 17.53 -7.18 -8.26
N LEU A 619 18.31 -6.53 -7.38
CA LEU A 619 17.80 -5.44 -6.57
C LEU A 619 17.48 -4.22 -7.44
N ARG A 620 16.31 -3.63 -7.18
CA ARG A 620 15.83 -2.44 -7.90
C ARG A 620 15.73 -1.27 -6.94
N LEU A 621 16.51 -0.23 -7.20
CA LEU A 621 16.39 1.06 -6.51
C LEU A 621 16.08 2.15 -7.54
N ARG A 622 15.25 3.11 -7.15
CA ARG A 622 14.94 4.28 -7.96
C ARG A 622 16.18 5.19 -8.07
N GLU A 623 16.44 5.73 -9.25
CA GLU A 623 17.70 6.46 -9.57
C GLU A 623 17.99 7.68 -8.68
N ASP A 624 16.95 8.35 -8.16
CA ASP A 624 17.08 9.52 -7.28
C ASP A 624 17.46 9.17 -5.83
N LEU A 625 17.31 7.90 -5.42
CA LEU A 625 17.60 7.45 -4.06
C LEU A 625 19.09 7.07 -3.87
N GLY A 626 19.84 6.94 -4.96
CA GLY A 626 21.29 6.68 -4.92
C GLY A 626 21.76 5.67 -5.97
N ASP A 627 23.08 5.55 -6.08
CA ASP A 627 23.73 4.57 -6.95
C ASP A 627 23.85 3.23 -6.21
N LEU A 628 22.81 2.39 -6.36
CA LEU A 628 22.76 1.07 -5.73
C LEU A 628 23.93 0.16 -6.15
N PRO A 629 24.29 0.02 -7.45
CA PRO A 629 25.46 -0.75 -7.86
C PRO A 629 26.74 -0.35 -7.13
N ALA A 630 27.02 0.96 -6.97
CA ALA A 630 28.19 1.42 -6.24
C ALA A 630 28.16 1.04 -4.74
N LEU A 631 27.00 1.18 -4.09
CA LEU A 631 26.82 0.80 -2.68
C LEU A 631 26.97 -0.71 -2.45
N LEU A 632 26.41 -1.53 -3.34
CA LEU A 632 26.55 -2.99 -3.30
C LEU A 632 28.00 -3.42 -3.54
N HIS A 633 28.70 -2.76 -4.47
CA HIS A 633 30.11 -3.01 -4.71
C HIS A 633 30.96 -2.71 -3.47
N GLN A 634 30.72 -1.58 -2.79
CA GLN A 634 31.40 -1.24 -1.53
C GLN A 634 31.13 -2.25 -0.41
N LEU A 635 29.91 -2.84 -0.37
CA LEU A 635 29.58 -3.90 0.57
C LEU A 635 30.35 -5.19 0.23
N ALA A 636 30.38 -5.57 -1.04
CA ALA A 636 31.05 -6.77 -1.55
C ALA A 636 32.58 -6.71 -1.41
N GLU A 637 33.21 -5.54 -1.60
CA GLU A 637 34.66 -5.36 -1.40
C GLU A 637 35.12 -5.67 0.04
N ARG A 638 34.20 -5.55 1.01
CA ARG A 638 34.46 -5.81 2.43
C ARG A 638 33.86 -7.13 2.91
N GLN A 639 33.41 -7.97 1.99
CA GLN A 639 32.84 -9.27 2.29
C GLN A 639 33.82 -10.15 3.07
N LEU A 640 33.34 -10.74 4.16
CA LEU A 640 34.06 -11.74 4.93
C LEU A 640 33.88 -13.09 4.25
N THR A 641 34.99 -13.68 3.80
CA THR A 641 34.96 -15.04 3.23
C THR A 641 35.16 -16.05 4.35
N ALA A 642 34.15 -16.89 4.58
CA ALA A 642 34.27 -18.00 5.52
C ALA A 642 35.42 -18.95 5.09
N PRO A 643 36.31 -19.36 6.00
CA PRO A 643 37.22 -20.45 5.73
C PRO A 643 36.40 -21.74 5.55
N ALA A 644 36.46 -22.32 4.36
CA ALA A 644 35.69 -23.50 3.96
C ALA A 644 36.53 -24.38 3.01
N VAL A 645 36.11 -25.63 2.79
CA VAL A 645 36.75 -26.53 1.81
C VAL A 645 35.92 -26.56 0.53
N ASP A 646 36.51 -26.23 -0.61
CA ASP A 646 35.80 -26.30 -1.90
C ASP A 646 35.48 -27.76 -2.25
N LEU A 647 34.22 -28.00 -2.62
CA LEU A 647 33.80 -29.29 -3.15
C LEU A 647 34.12 -29.35 -4.65
N PRO A 648 34.56 -30.50 -5.18
CA PRO A 648 34.71 -30.69 -6.62
C PRO A 648 33.43 -30.35 -7.39
N ALA A 649 33.58 -29.71 -8.55
CA ALA A 649 32.45 -29.41 -9.42
C ALA A 649 31.70 -30.69 -9.81
N GLY A 650 30.36 -30.67 -9.74
CA GLY A 650 29.52 -31.83 -10.06
C GLY A 650 29.37 -32.85 -8.94
N THR A 651 29.78 -32.53 -7.71
CA THR A 651 29.53 -33.37 -6.53
C THR A 651 28.03 -33.57 -6.32
N ALA A 652 27.57 -34.82 -6.39
CA ALA A 652 26.18 -35.21 -6.17
C ALA A 652 25.97 -35.85 -4.78
N LYS A 653 27.00 -36.48 -4.22
CA LYS A 653 26.94 -37.13 -2.89
C LYS A 653 28.23 -36.95 -2.10
N LEU A 654 28.12 -37.03 -0.77
CA LEU A 654 29.26 -37.17 0.14
C LEU A 654 29.25 -38.58 0.74
N ARG A 655 30.44 -39.19 0.85
CA ARG A 655 30.65 -40.51 1.46
C ARG A 655 31.75 -40.41 2.51
N GLY A 656 31.62 -41.17 3.59
CA GLY A 656 32.66 -41.31 4.61
C GLY A 656 32.27 -42.26 5.73
N THR A 657 33.10 -42.33 6.78
CA THR A 657 32.82 -43.10 7.99
C THR A 657 32.83 -42.20 9.21
N LEU A 658 31.82 -42.34 10.06
CA LEU A 658 31.68 -41.59 11.31
C LEU A 658 31.72 -42.51 12.51
N ARG A 659 32.26 -42.00 13.62
CA ARG A 659 32.21 -42.66 14.93
C ARG A 659 31.95 -41.61 16.00
N LEU A 660 31.02 -41.90 16.92
CA LEU A 660 30.70 -41.06 18.06
C LEU A 660 30.74 -41.90 19.33
N THR A 661 31.49 -41.43 20.33
CA THR A 661 31.64 -42.08 21.63
C THR A 661 31.21 -41.09 22.71
N ALA A 662 30.20 -41.47 23.50
CA ALA A 662 29.76 -40.72 24.68
C ALA A 662 29.26 -41.71 25.74
N ARG A 663 29.50 -41.45 27.02
CA ARG A 663 29.01 -42.33 28.10
C ARG A 663 27.56 -41.97 28.43
N LEU A 664 26.73 -43.00 28.55
CA LEU A 664 25.32 -42.91 28.93
C LEU A 664 25.12 -43.51 30.33
N PRO A 665 24.05 -43.12 31.06
CA PRO A 665 23.63 -43.81 32.28
C PRO A 665 23.42 -45.32 32.05
N GLU A 666 23.79 -46.16 33.02
CA GLU A 666 23.69 -47.62 32.91
C GLU A 666 22.29 -48.07 32.46
N GLY A 667 22.24 -49.01 31.50
CA GLY A 667 21.00 -49.54 30.93
C GLY A 667 20.38 -48.70 29.81
N THR A 668 20.96 -47.56 29.45
CA THR A 668 20.42 -46.67 28.41
C THR A 668 21.18 -46.84 27.09
N GLN A 669 20.45 -47.07 25.99
CA GLN A 669 21.00 -46.94 24.63
C GLN A 669 20.60 -45.59 24.06
N GLY A 670 21.58 -44.85 23.54
CA GLY A 670 21.38 -43.53 22.92
C GLY A 670 22.05 -43.47 21.56
N ARG A 671 21.52 -42.59 20.71
CA ARG A 671 22.12 -42.24 19.42
C ARG A 671 22.39 -40.74 19.39
N GLY A 672 23.45 -40.36 18.70
CA GLY A 672 23.74 -38.97 18.37
C GLY A 672 23.60 -38.73 16.87
N GLY A 673 23.11 -37.56 16.49
CA GLY A 673 23.08 -37.10 15.10
C GLY A 673 24.40 -36.42 14.73
N THR A 674 24.81 -36.57 13.48
CA THR A 674 25.84 -35.72 12.88
C THR A 674 25.31 -35.16 11.59
N ASP A 675 25.40 -33.85 11.45
CA ASP A 675 25.02 -33.12 10.25
C ASP A 675 26.23 -32.43 9.65
N VAL A 676 26.29 -32.37 8.32
CA VAL A 676 27.25 -31.55 7.61
C VAL A 676 26.64 -30.21 7.25
N VAL A 677 27.41 -29.15 7.42
CA VAL A 677 27.04 -27.79 7.04
C VAL A 677 27.78 -27.43 5.77
N LEU A 678 27.04 -27.04 4.73
CA LEU A 678 27.59 -26.65 3.44
C LEU A 678 27.21 -25.21 3.11
N TYR A 679 28.12 -24.44 2.53
CA TYR A 679 27.84 -23.15 1.94
C TYR A 679 27.44 -23.28 0.47
N GLY A 680 26.43 -22.53 0.07
CA GLY A 680 26.10 -22.27 -1.32
C GLY A 680 26.92 -21.14 -1.94
N ALA A 681 26.72 -20.93 -3.23
CA ALA A 681 27.41 -19.89 -3.99
C ALA A 681 27.10 -18.46 -3.49
N HIS A 682 25.92 -18.23 -2.91
CA HIS A 682 25.45 -16.91 -2.44
C HIS A 682 25.45 -16.79 -0.90
N GLY A 683 26.20 -17.65 -0.21
CA GLY A 683 26.30 -17.63 1.26
C GLY A 683 25.12 -18.26 2.00
N GLN A 684 24.16 -18.88 1.29
CA GLN A 684 23.17 -19.72 1.95
C GLN A 684 23.82 -20.94 2.61
N THR A 685 23.27 -21.39 3.73
CA THR A 685 23.78 -22.56 4.47
C THR A 685 22.81 -23.73 4.36
N PHE A 686 23.33 -24.90 3.97
CA PHE A 686 22.60 -26.16 3.94
C PHE A 686 23.02 -27.03 5.12
N ARG A 687 22.05 -27.51 5.90
CA ARG A 687 22.26 -28.51 6.95
C ARG A 687 21.79 -29.87 6.42
N VAL A 688 22.71 -30.80 6.25
CA VAL A 688 22.44 -32.11 5.66
C VAL A 688 22.75 -33.21 6.68
N PRO A 689 21.74 -34.00 7.10
CA PRO A 689 21.97 -35.05 8.08
C PRO A 689 22.81 -36.19 7.48
N LEU A 690 23.93 -36.52 8.13
CA LEU A 690 24.84 -37.58 7.67
C LEU A 690 24.38 -38.95 8.16
N SER A 691 24.27 -39.13 9.47
CA SER A 691 23.86 -40.40 10.08
C SER A 691 23.49 -40.24 11.55
N MET A 692 22.65 -41.15 12.05
CA MET A 692 22.38 -41.35 13.48
C MET A 692 23.32 -42.42 14.02
N LEU A 693 24.31 -42.00 14.80
CA LEU A 693 25.41 -42.82 15.28
C LEU A 693 25.10 -43.44 16.64
N PRO A 694 25.39 -44.73 16.87
CA PRO A 694 25.37 -45.29 18.21
C PRO A 694 26.50 -44.67 19.04
N LEU A 695 26.22 -44.31 20.30
CA LEU A 695 27.16 -43.61 21.18
C LEU A 695 28.27 -44.51 21.77
N ASN A 696 28.36 -45.76 21.33
CA ASN A 696 29.32 -46.77 21.81
C ASN A 696 30.63 -46.79 21.01
N GLY A 697 30.82 -45.85 20.07
CA GLY A 697 32.01 -45.81 19.23
C GLY A 697 32.00 -46.78 18.05
N THR A 698 30.84 -47.29 17.62
CA THR A 698 30.76 -48.11 16.41
C THR A 698 30.93 -47.24 15.16
N ALA A 699 31.84 -47.63 14.27
CA ALA A 699 32.03 -46.95 12.99
C ALA A 699 30.83 -47.20 12.07
N THR A 700 30.21 -46.11 11.59
CA THR A 700 29.03 -46.16 10.73
C THR A 700 29.35 -45.46 9.40
N PRO A 701 29.30 -46.17 8.26
CA PRO A 701 29.44 -45.53 6.96
C PRO A 701 28.21 -44.68 6.65
N PHE A 702 28.40 -43.57 5.95
CA PHE A 702 27.33 -42.74 5.44
C PHE A 702 27.52 -42.45 3.96
N GLU A 703 26.41 -42.27 3.25
CA GLU A 703 26.37 -41.75 1.90
C GLU A 703 25.13 -40.87 1.76
N VAL A 704 25.32 -39.58 1.55
CA VAL A 704 24.21 -38.61 1.54
C VAL A 704 24.30 -37.70 0.33
N ALA A 705 23.15 -37.37 -0.24
CA ALA A 705 23.05 -36.46 -1.38
C ALA A 705 23.44 -35.03 -0.98
N VAL A 706 24.21 -34.37 -1.84
CA VAL A 706 24.56 -32.96 -1.71
C VAL A 706 23.44 -32.13 -2.34
N PRO A 707 22.86 -31.15 -1.61
CA PRO A 707 21.87 -30.24 -2.17
C PRO A 707 22.40 -29.50 -3.38
N ALA A 708 21.56 -29.35 -4.41
CA ALA A 708 21.91 -28.56 -5.59
C ALA A 708 22.26 -27.12 -5.19
N GLY A 709 23.44 -26.64 -5.60
CA GLY A 709 23.93 -25.30 -5.28
C GLY A 709 24.89 -25.23 -4.08
N ALA A 710 25.04 -26.30 -3.30
CA ALA A 710 26.11 -26.40 -2.31
C ALA A 710 27.47 -26.56 -3.00
N THR A 711 28.43 -25.73 -2.61
CA THR A 711 29.74 -25.63 -3.28
C THR A 711 30.91 -25.82 -2.35
N ARG A 712 30.74 -25.55 -1.04
CA ARG A 712 31.83 -25.58 -0.07
C ARG A 712 31.39 -26.23 1.23
N LEU A 713 32.27 -26.99 1.86
CA LEU A 713 32.11 -27.58 3.18
C LEU A 713 32.47 -26.56 4.25
N ALA A 714 31.48 -26.19 5.07
CA ALA A 714 31.62 -25.21 6.15
C ALA A 714 32.00 -25.85 7.49
N GLY A 715 31.41 -26.99 7.81
CA GLY A 715 31.68 -27.69 9.06
C GLY A 715 30.70 -28.81 9.38
N PHE A 716 30.66 -29.21 10.65
CA PHE A 716 29.84 -30.31 11.16
C PHE A 716 29.12 -29.91 12.43
N MET A 717 27.86 -30.31 12.57
CA MET A 717 27.09 -30.18 13.80
C MET A 717 26.87 -31.57 14.39
N ILE A 718 27.09 -31.69 15.70
CA ILE A 718 27.07 -32.96 16.40
C ILE A 718 26.10 -32.82 17.57
N ASP A 719 25.05 -33.62 17.53
CA ASP A 719 23.94 -33.64 18.49
C ASP A 719 23.87 -35.00 19.17
N GLY A 720 23.54 -35.04 20.46
CA GLY A 720 23.30 -36.32 21.13
C GLY A 720 22.89 -36.20 22.58
N PHE A 721 22.77 -37.35 23.24
CA PHE A 721 22.46 -37.45 24.67
C PHE A 721 23.64 -38.11 25.37
N GLY A 722 24.00 -37.67 26.57
CA GLY A 722 25.18 -38.19 27.28
C GLY A 722 25.27 -37.66 28.70
N ASP A 723 25.94 -38.39 29.58
CA ASP A 723 26.08 -38.05 31.01
C ASP A 723 27.07 -36.90 31.26
N TYR A 724 26.92 -36.19 32.39
CA TYR A 724 27.78 -35.05 32.74
C TYR A 724 29.17 -35.56 33.13
N ASP A 725 30.21 -34.74 32.96
CA ASP A 725 31.60 -35.11 33.26
C ASP A 725 32.12 -36.32 32.46
N THR A 726 31.63 -36.50 31.22
CA THR A 726 32.12 -37.56 30.32
C THR A 726 32.66 -36.99 29.02
N PRO A 727 33.82 -37.47 28.54
CA PRO A 727 34.39 -37.02 27.27
C PRO A 727 33.49 -37.47 26.12
N VAL A 728 33.19 -36.54 25.21
CA VAL A 728 32.58 -36.84 23.91
C VAL A 728 33.67 -36.85 22.86
N GLU A 729 33.75 -37.94 22.10
CA GLU A 729 34.76 -38.14 21.06
C GLU A 729 34.08 -38.46 19.72
N TRP A 730 34.29 -37.58 18.74
CA TRP A 730 33.74 -37.67 17.39
C TRP A 730 34.85 -37.79 16.35
N HIS A 731 34.73 -38.77 15.45
CA HIS A 731 35.71 -39.06 14.41
C HIS A 731 35.01 -39.07 13.05
N LEU A 732 35.63 -38.39 12.08
CA LEU A 732 35.31 -38.49 10.66
C LEU A 732 36.54 -39.02 9.92
N LYS A 733 36.35 -40.05 9.09
CA LYS A 733 37.40 -40.65 8.28
C LYS A 733 36.95 -40.91 6.84
N GLY A 734 37.82 -40.66 5.86
CA GLY A 734 37.58 -41.07 4.47
C GLY A 734 36.56 -40.20 3.75
N LEU A 735 36.51 -38.90 3.99
CA LEU A 735 35.52 -38.02 3.36
C LEU A 735 35.81 -37.88 1.85
N ALA A 736 34.84 -38.28 1.02
CA ALA A 736 34.94 -38.20 -0.43
C ALA A 736 33.69 -37.59 -1.06
N ALA A 737 33.90 -36.77 -2.08
CA ALA A 737 32.89 -36.20 -2.95
C ALA A 737 32.67 -37.13 -4.15
N VAL A 738 31.43 -37.56 -4.37
CA VAL A 738 31.03 -38.48 -5.43
C VAL A 738 30.21 -37.72 -6.47
N THR A 739 30.65 -37.75 -7.72
CA THR A 739 29.95 -37.15 -8.88
C THR A 739 28.75 -37.98 -9.31
N ALA A 740 27.86 -37.41 -10.13
CA ALA A 740 26.68 -38.12 -10.65
C ALA A 740 27.05 -39.41 -11.45
N ASP A 741 28.22 -39.40 -12.10
CA ASP A 741 28.76 -40.55 -12.85
C ASP A 741 29.41 -41.61 -11.94
N GLY A 742 29.40 -41.41 -10.62
CA GLY A 742 29.93 -42.34 -9.61
C GLY A 742 31.41 -42.19 -9.32
N THR A 743 32.11 -41.24 -9.95
CA THR A 743 33.55 -40.98 -9.69
C THR A 743 33.70 -40.30 -8.33
N ALA A 744 34.52 -40.88 -7.43
CA ALA A 744 34.79 -40.36 -6.10
C ALA A 744 36.16 -39.65 -6.03
N ALA A 745 36.18 -38.43 -5.49
CA ALA A 745 37.39 -37.66 -5.23
C ALA A 745 37.52 -37.37 -3.72
N PRO A 746 38.69 -37.53 -3.10
CA PRO A 746 38.88 -37.23 -1.68
C PRO A 746 38.73 -35.72 -1.41
N VAL A 747 38.11 -35.37 -0.28
CA VAL A 747 37.95 -33.98 0.18
C VAL A 747 38.98 -33.73 1.28
N SER A 748 39.98 -32.89 1.01
CA SER A 748 41.02 -32.58 2.00
C SER A 748 40.47 -31.79 3.17
N LEU A 749 40.53 -32.35 4.37
CA LEU A 749 40.13 -31.66 5.60
C LEU A 749 41.24 -30.72 6.13
N ARG A 750 42.47 -30.86 5.64
CA ARG A 750 43.61 -30.01 6.03
C ARG A 750 43.65 -28.74 5.18
N VAL A 751 43.62 -27.59 5.87
CA VAL A 751 43.83 -26.26 5.30
C VAL A 751 44.73 -25.50 6.27
N ASP A 752 45.98 -25.24 5.89
CA ASP A 752 47.01 -24.72 6.81
C ASP A 752 46.74 -23.27 7.27
N SER A 753 45.86 -22.53 6.58
CA SER A 753 45.54 -21.13 6.89
C SER A 753 44.41 -20.92 7.89
N ALA A 754 43.63 -21.96 8.23
CA ALA A 754 42.49 -21.86 9.14
C ALA A 754 42.24 -23.21 9.86
N PRO A 755 42.75 -23.41 11.09
CA PRO A 755 42.56 -24.65 11.83
C PRO A 755 41.09 -24.88 12.15
N TRP A 756 40.73 -26.15 12.31
CA TRP A 756 39.41 -26.53 12.81
C TRP A 756 39.31 -26.16 14.29
N GLN A 757 38.16 -25.63 14.66
CA GLN A 757 37.80 -25.25 16.01
C GLN A 757 36.40 -25.80 16.31
N TYR A 758 36.12 -26.07 17.58
CA TYR A 758 34.78 -26.42 18.04
C TYR A 758 34.18 -25.21 18.77
N GLN A 759 32.88 -25.04 18.60
CA GLN A 759 32.10 -24.00 19.24
C GLN A 759 30.94 -24.64 20.00
N ASN A 760 30.82 -24.22 21.25
CA ASN A 760 29.71 -24.61 22.12
C ASN A 760 28.73 -23.45 22.26
N PRO A 761 27.43 -23.72 22.42
CA PRO A 761 26.45 -22.69 22.71
C PRO A 761 26.78 -21.97 24.02
N PRO A 762 26.43 -20.67 24.17
CA PRO A 762 26.88 -19.78 25.24
C PRO A 762 26.49 -20.14 26.70
N ASN A 763 25.85 -21.29 26.93
CA ASN A 763 25.26 -21.67 28.23
C ASN A 763 26.00 -22.80 28.98
N GLY A 764 27.23 -23.14 28.62
CA GLY A 764 28.03 -24.11 29.38
C GLY A 764 29.50 -23.73 29.41
N ALA A 765 30.11 -23.69 30.60
CA ALA A 765 31.56 -23.72 30.71
C ALA A 765 32.03 -25.13 30.30
N HIS A 766 32.82 -25.22 29.22
CA HIS A 766 33.47 -26.44 28.76
C HIS A 766 34.95 -26.13 28.59
N GLU A 767 35.84 -26.83 29.30
CA GLU A 767 37.28 -26.58 29.23
C GLU A 767 37.98 -27.63 28.34
N LEU A 768 38.79 -27.13 27.39
CA LEU A 768 39.73 -27.80 26.46
C LEU A 768 39.20 -28.92 25.54
N ALA A 769 39.31 -28.69 24.22
CA ALA A 769 39.30 -29.73 23.19
C ALA A 769 40.60 -29.73 22.38
N ALA A 770 41.09 -30.92 22.08
CA ALA A 770 42.07 -31.13 21.02
C ALA A 770 41.34 -31.44 19.71
N THR A 771 41.73 -30.78 18.63
CA THR A 771 41.31 -31.12 17.26
C THR A 771 42.53 -31.65 16.52
N ASP A 772 42.54 -32.95 16.22
CA ASP A 772 43.62 -33.57 15.42
C ASP A 772 43.12 -33.74 13.99
N VAL A 773 43.87 -33.21 13.04
CA VAL A 773 43.47 -33.12 11.63
C VAL A 773 44.59 -33.63 10.75
N THR A 774 44.30 -34.74 10.10
CA THR A 774 45.11 -35.24 8.99
C THR A 774 44.43 -34.90 7.66
N THR A 775 45.01 -35.30 6.53
CA THR A 775 44.38 -35.10 5.22
C THR A 775 43.06 -35.87 5.07
N ASP A 776 42.88 -36.96 5.81
CA ASP A 776 41.78 -37.92 5.64
C ASP A 776 40.97 -38.21 6.92
N GLU A 777 41.37 -37.62 8.05
CA GLU A 777 40.77 -37.87 9.36
C GLU A 777 40.65 -36.58 10.17
N LEU A 778 39.49 -36.37 10.79
CA LEU A 778 39.20 -35.27 11.70
C LEU A 778 38.67 -35.84 13.01
N VAL A 779 39.39 -35.57 14.11
CA VAL A 779 39.05 -36.04 15.46
C VAL A 779 38.76 -34.83 16.35
N VAL A 780 37.60 -34.87 17.02
CA VAL A 780 37.16 -33.84 17.96
C VAL A 780 36.87 -34.49 19.31
N ARG A 781 37.49 -33.97 20.37
CA ARG A 781 37.34 -34.45 21.76
C ARG A 781 37.03 -33.31 22.69
N TYR A 782 35.91 -33.32 23.42
CA TYR A 782 35.60 -32.28 24.39
C TYR A 782 34.99 -32.85 25.67
N ASP A 783 35.28 -32.18 26.80
CA ASP A 783 34.76 -32.52 28.12
C ASP A 783 33.56 -31.63 28.50
N ARG A 784 32.65 -32.17 29.32
CA ARG A 784 31.45 -31.47 29.79
C ARG A 784 31.48 -31.29 31.29
N THR A 785 31.55 -30.05 31.78
CA THR A 785 31.84 -29.77 33.19
C THR A 785 30.68 -29.19 34.02
N GLU A 786 29.45 -29.06 33.48
CA GLU A 786 28.35 -28.45 34.24
C GLU A 786 26.97 -29.12 34.04
N ASN A 787 26.25 -29.32 35.15
CA ASN A 787 24.92 -29.93 35.24
C ASN A 787 23.84 -28.85 35.39
N GLN A 788 23.03 -28.62 34.35
CA GLN A 788 21.84 -27.77 34.48
C GLN A 788 20.69 -28.63 35.04
N GLY A 789 20.40 -28.45 36.34
CA GLY A 789 19.44 -29.24 37.13
C GLY A 789 17.97 -29.14 36.71
N GLY A 790 17.62 -29.68 35.54
CA GLY A 790 16.24 -29.95 35.10
C GLY A 790 16.15 -31.39 34.61
N GLY A 791 15.15 -32.15 35.05
CA GLY A 791 15.00 -33.61 34.82
C GLY A 791 14.81 -34.09 33.38
N TYR A 792 15.42 -33.43 32.39
CA TYR A 792 15.59 -33.92 31.03
C TYR A 792 16.88 -34.74 30.91
N PRO A 793 16.92 -35.80 30.07
CA PRO A 793 18.16 -36.49 29.79
C PRO A 793 19.16 -35.48 29.21
N PRO A 794 20.38 -35.40 29.77
CA PRO A 794 21.32 -34.40 29.34
C PRO A 794 21.70 -34.56 27.86
N SER A 795 21.55 -33.49 27.09
CA SER A 795 21.92 -33.42 25.68
C SER A 795 23.23 -32.66 25.48
N PHE A 796 23.92 -32.93 24.39
CA PHE A 796 25.05 -32.14 23.91
C PHE A 796 24.78 -31.68 22.48
N HIS A 797 25.18 -30.45 22.21
CA HIS A 797 25.21 -29.85 20.88
C HIS A 797 26.57 -29.18 20.73
N THR A 798 27.35 -29.59 19.74
CA THR A 798 28.63 -28.95 19.43
C THR A 798 28.75 -28.76 17.93
N THR A 799 29.43 -27.69 17.54
CA THR A 799 29.60 -27.32 16.14
C THR A 799 31.08 -27.19 15.84
N VAL A 800 31.55 -27.91 14.82
CA VAL A 800 32.94 -28.01 14.39
C VAL A 800 33.10 -27.21 13.11
N THR A 801 33.81 -26.08 13.20
CA THR A 801 33.95 -25.07 12.14
C THR A 801 35.41 -24.65 12.03
N ARG A 802 35.72 -23.64 11.23
CA ARG A 802 37.06 -23.07 11.11
C ARG A 802 37.04 -21.64 11.64
N THR A 803 38.09 -21.23 12.33
CA THR A 803 38.18 -19.91 12.96
C THR A 803 38.06 -18.79 11.92
N LEU A 804 37.06 -17.93 12.08
CA LEU A 804 36.94 -16.71 11.31
C LEU A 804 37.87 -15.62 11.91
N PRO A 805 38.63 -14.86 11.11
CA PRO A 805 39.33 -13.68 11.62
C PRO A 805 38.34 -12.70 12.25
N THR A 806 38.70 -12.09 13.39
CA THR A 806 37.86 -11.06 14.03
C THR A 806 37.69 -9.87 13.09
N ALA A 807 36.50 -9.73 12.52
CA ALA A 807 36.18 -8.67 11.58
C ALA A 807 34.73 -8.20 11.74
N ASP A 808 34.51 -6.92 11.48
CA ASP A 808 33.18 -6.31 11.52
C ASP A 808 32.42 -6.70 10.24
N ILE A 809 31.16 -7.15 10.38
CA ILE A 809 30.34 -7.47 9.20
C ILE A 809 29.96 -6.16 8.49
N PRO A 810 30.23 -6.02 7.19
CA PRO A 810 29.87 -4.81 6.46
C PRO A 810 28.34 -4.69 6.38
N ALA A 811 27.81 -3.47 6.55
CA ALA A 811 26.38 -3.18 6.48
C ALA A 811 26.08 -1.85 5.77
N LEU A 812 25.01 -1.83 5.00
CA LEU A 812 24.34 -0.61 4.55
C LEU A 812 23.19 -0.32 5.52
N ALA A 813 22.99 0.95 5.87
CA ALA A 813 21.92 1.35 6.77
C ALA A 813 21.02 2.40 6.12
N THR A 814 19.75 2.40 6.46
CA THR A 814 18.90 3.54 6.10
C THR A 814 19.30 4.78 6.87
N THR A 815 19.05 5.97 6.32
CA THR A 815 19.31 7.24 7.02
C THR A 815 18.61 7.28 8.39
N THR A 816 17.36 6.79 8.48
CA THR A 816 16.62 6.67 9.73
C THR A 816 17.24 5.68 10.71
N ALA A 817 17.82 4.57 10.22
CA ALA A 817 18.54 3.62 11.08
C ALA A 817 19.80 4.25 11.68
N LEU A 818 20.55 5.03 10.88
CA LEU A 818 21.73 5.77 11.37
C LEU A 818 21.35 6.80 12.43
N ASP A 819 20.29 7.57 12.20
CA ASP A 819 19.77 8.54 13.17
C ASP A 819 19.33 7.86 14.47
N THR A 820 18.68 6.69 14.37
CA THR A 820 18.21 5.90 15.52
C THR A 820 19.34 5.32 16.35
N MET A 821 20.43 4.88 15.69
CA MET A 821 21.61 4.35 16.35
C MET A 821 22.59 5.44 16.82
N HIS A 822 22.43 6.67 16.34
CA HIS A 822 23.41 7.77 16.50
C HIS A 822 24.81 7.43 15.95
N VAL A 823 24.87 6.74 14.80
CA VAL A 823 26.10 6.25 14.16
C VAL A 823 26.28 6.89 12.78
N LYS A 824 27.52 7.13 12.36
CA LYS A 824 27.85 7.65 11.02
C LYS A 824 28.40 6.56 10.08
N VAL A 825 28.36 6.84 8.79
CA VAL A 825 29.02 6.00 7.78
C VAL A 825 30.52 5.92 8.07
N GLY A 826 31.06 4.70 8.10
CA GLY A 826 32.45 4.38 8.42
C GLY A 826 32.66 3.85 9.84
N GLU A 827 31.73 4.10 10.76
CA GLU A 827 31.80 3.66 12.15
C GLU A 827 31.29 2.22 12.32
N ALA A 828 31.81 1.55 13.34
CA ALA A 828 31.35 0.22 13.76
C ALA A 828 30.41 0.34 14.96
N THR A 829 29.37 -0.48 14.99
CA THR A 829 28.41 -0.56 16.08
C THR A 829 28.04 -2.02 16.35
N THR A 830 27.41 -2.28 17.49
CA THR A 830 26.95 -3.62 17.86
C THR A 830 25.44 -3.68 17.78
N ILE A 831 24.92 -4.58 16.97
CA ILE A 831 23.48 -4.87 16.88
C ILE A 831 23.17 -6.14 17.66
N ARG A 832 21.98 -6.20 18.27
CA ARG A 832 21.50 -7.39 18.96
C ARG A 832 20.41 -8.07 18.15
N PHE A 833 20.61 -9.33 17.75
CA PHE A 833 19.58 -10.13 17.10
C PHE A 833 19.54 -11.53 17.71
N HIS A 834 18.36 -12.09 18.01
CA HIS A 834 18.20 -13.40 18.68
C HIS A 834 19.01 -13.59 19.99
N GLY A 835 19.15 -12.53 20.80
CA GLY A 835 19.91 -12.57 22.07
C GLY A 835 21.42 -12.42 21.90
N VAL A 836 21.87 -12.24 20.67
CA VAL A 836 23.25 -12.34 20.22
C VAL A 836 23.76 -10.95 19.80
N GLN A 837 24.98 -10.59 20.20
CA GLN A 837 25.61 -9.33 19.84
C GLN A 837 26.52 -9.52 18.64
N VAL A 838 26.30 -8.74 17.59
CA VAL A 838 27.09 -8.79 16.37
C VAL A 838 27.62 -7.40 16.04
N ARG A 839 28.92 -7.32 15.78
CA ARG A 839 29.60 -6.10 15.43
C ARG A 839 29.49 -5.88 13.91
N VAL A 840 28.90 -4.76 13.53
CA VAL A 840 28.66 -4.36 12.14
C VAL A 840 29.37 -3.05 11.85
N LYS A 841 29.94 -2.91 10.65
CA LYS A 841 30.56 -1.67 10.17
C LYS A 841 29.71 -1.05 9.08
N ILE A 842 29.26 0.18 9.30
CA ILE A 842 28.44 0.90 8.32
C ILE A 842 29.33 1.33 7.16
N VAL A 843 29.11 0.80 5.96
CA VAL A 843 29.92 1.13 4.77
C VAL A 843 29.29 2.23 3.93
N GLY A 844 27.97 2.39 4.02
CA GLY A 844 27.21 3.37 3.26
C GLY A 844 25.81 3.58 3.82
N SER A 845 25.16 4.64 3.35
CA SER A 845 23.79 5.00 3.73
C SER A 845 22.89 5.04 2.50
N ILE A 846 21.67 4.54 2.65
CA ILE A 846 20.63 4.60 1.62
C ILE A 846 19.36 5.26 2.20
N PRO A 847 18.59 6.07 1.46
CA PRO A 847 17.36 6.67 2.01
C PRO A 847 16.28 5.63 2.33
N ALA A 848 16.11 4.64 1.44
CA ALA A 848 15.13 3.57 1.60
C ALA A 848 15.68 2.27 1.00
N LEU A 849 15.56 1.17 1.75
CA LEU A 849 16.09 -0.14 1.35
C LEU A 849 15.06 -0.90 0.49
N PRO A 850 15.37 -1.31 -0.76
CA PRO A 850 14.44 -2.06 -1.59
C PRO A 850 13.97 -3.35 -0.90
N GLY A 851 12.70 -3.68 -1.05
CA GLY A 851 12.06 -4.85 -0.46
C GLY A 851 11.74 -4.70 1.03
N VAL A 852 11.88 -3.50 1.62
CA VAL A 852 11.61 -3.23 3.04
C VAL A 852 10.67 -2.04 3.18
N SER A 853 9.54 -2.25 3.87
CA SER A 853 8.55 -1.19 4.12
C SER A 853 8.91 -0.26 5.29
N ASP A 854 9.78 -0.72 6.19
CA ASP A 854 10.20 0.06 7.36
C ASP A 854 11.20 1.14 6.96
N THR A 855 11.05 2.33 7.55
CA THR A 855 11.99 3.45 7.33
C THR A 855 13.36 3.19 7.96
N SER A 856 13.40 2.44 9.06
CA SER A 856 14.62 1.98 9.73
C SER A 856 14.96 0.55 9.31
N ALA A 857 16.03 0.38 8.53
CA ALA A 857 16.46 -0.93 8.05
C ALA A 857 17.97 -1.04 7.87
N LEU A 858 18.47 -2.28 7.93
CA LEU A 858 19.87 -2.64 7.65
C LEU A 858 19.93 -3.70 6.55
N LEU A 859 20.88 -3.54 5.63
CA LEU A 859 21.25 -4.53 4.63
C LEU A 859 22.66 -5.04 4.94
N LEU A 860 22.77 -6.33 5.22
CA LEU A 860 24.04 -7.02 5.46
C LEU A 860 24.38 -7.94 4.28
N ASP A 861 25.67 -8.22 4.13
CA ASP A 861 26.12 -9.26 3.22
C ASP A 861 25.85 -10.66 3.81
N LEU A 862 25.05 -11.48 3.11
CA LEU A 862 24.64 -12.82 3.58
C LEU A 862 25.83 -13.78 3.73
N PRO A 863 26.78 -13.89 2.78
CA PRO A 863 28.00 -14.66 2.99
C PRO A 863 28.74 -14.28 4.27
N SER A 864 28.97 -12.98 4.51
CA SER A 864 29.66 -12.49 5.71
C SER A 864 28.89 -12.81 6.99
N LEU A 865 27.58 -12.64 6.96
CA LEU A 865 26.71 -12.94 8.10
C LEU A 865 26.64 -14.43 8.39
N SER A 866 26.52 -15.28 7.37
CA SER A 866 26.49 -16.74 7.51
C SER A 866 27.82 -17.28 8.07
N ALA A 867 28.94 -16.68 7.68
CA ALA A 867 30.27 -16.97 8.21
C ALA A 867 30.34 -16.65 9.69
N GLY A 868 30.01 -15.41 10.08
CA GLY A 868 30.06 -14.98 11.47
C GLY A 868 29.02 -15.70 12.35
N TYR A 869 27.82 -15.96 11.84
CA TYR A 869 26.78 -16.63 12.63
C TYR A 869 27.15 -18.09 12.95
N LEU A 870 27.75 -18.79 11.99
CA LEU A 870 28.25 -20.15 12.19
C LEU A 870 29.49 -20.18 13.10
N ASP A 871 30.40 -19.21 12.95
CA ASP A 871 31.65 -19.08 13.74
C ASP A 871 31.47 -18.51 15.15
N TRP A 872 30.38 -17.80 15.46
CA TRP A 872 30.13 -17.23 16.80
C TRP A 872 29.08 -17.99 17.62
N TYR A 873 28.18 -18.71 16.96
CA TYR A 873 27.03 -19.35 17.63
C TYR A 873 26.86 -20.83 17.33
N GLY A 874 27.69 -21.41 16.46
CA GLY A 874 27.55 -22.81 16.06
C GLY A 874 26.19 -23.13 15.45
N SER A 875 25.53 -22.15 14.81
CA SER A 875 24.18 -22.29 14.26
C SER A 875 24.10 -21.76 12.83
N THR A 876 23.08 -22.17 12.09
CA THR A 876 22.86 -21.80 10.68
C THR A 876 21.57 -21.01 10.54
N GLN A 877 21.53 -20.10 9.56
CA GLN A 877 20.30 -19.41 9.18
C GLN A 877 19.69 -20.09 7.96
N GLY A 878 18.40 -20.42 8.04
CA GLY A 878 17.66 -20.90 6.88
C GLY A 878 17.36 -19.75 5.90
N VAL A 879 17.43 -20.03 4.60
CA VAL A 879 16.90 -19.10 3.59
C VAL A 879 15.39 -18.99 3.76
N GLN A 880 14.89 -17.76 3.84
CA GLN A 880 13.46 -17.48 4.01
C GLN A 880 12.84 -16.83 2.78
N GLU A 881 13.67 -16.17 1.97
CA GLU A 881 13.21 -15.46 0.78
C GLU A 881 14.12 -15.77 -0.43
N TRP A 882 13.53 -15.78 -1.63
CA TRP A 882 14.23 -15.84 -2.90
C TRP A 882 13.85 -14.65 -3.75
N TRP A 883 14.84 -13.84 -4.12
CA TRP A 883 14.67 -12.63 -4.91
C TRP A 883 15.14 -12.93 -6.33
N LEU A 884 14.27 -12.69 -7.31
CA LEU A 884 14.48 -13.13 -8.69
C LEU A 884 14.59 -11.93 -9.63
N GLY A 885 15.60 -11.99 -10.50
CA GLY A 885 15.65 -11.20 -11.73
C GLY A 885 15.06 -12.02 -12.87
N THR A 886 14.11 -11.45 -13.62
CA THR A 886 13.36 -12.18 -14.67
C THR A 886 13.55 -11.54 -16.03
N ASP A 887 13.35 -12.33 -17.08
CA ASP A 887 13.19 -11.79 -18.43
C ASP A 887 11.83 -11.08 -18.56
N PRO A 888 11.78 -9.79 -18.93
CA PRO A 888 10.52 -9.07 -19.13
C PRO A 888 9.54 -9.79 -20.07
N ALA A 889 10.02 -10.53 -21.07
CA ALA A 889 9.17 -11.26 -22.02
C ALA A 889 8.54 -12.53 -21.42
N GLN A 890 9.15 -13.12 -20.39
CA GLN A 890 8.69 -14.37 -19.76
C GLN A 890 8.18 -14.17 -18.33
N HIS A 891 8.24 -12.96 -17.79
CA HIS A 891 7.89 -12.63 -16.41
C HIS A 891 6.55 -13.23 -15.94
N ALA A 892 5.48 -13.08 -16.74
CA ALA A 892 4.17 -13.63 -16.39
C ALA A 892 4.16 -15.17 -16.32
N ALA A 893 4.91 -15.84 -17.20
CA ALA A 893 5.06 -17.30 -17.15
C ALA A 893 5.91 -17.73 -15.94
N THR A 894 6.95 -16.97 -15.59
CA THR A 894 7.75 -17.18 -14.38
C THR A 894 6.89 -17.05 -13.12
N ALA A 895 6.09 -15.98 -13.01
CA ALA A 895 5.21 -15.74 -11.88
C ALA A 895 4.17 -16.85 -11.72
N ALA A 896 3.55 -17.28 -12.83
CA ALA A 896 2.59 -18.38 -12.83
C ALA A 896 3.22 -19.72 -12.42
N ALA A 897 4.43 -20.03 -12.91
CA ALA A 897 5.17 -21.23 -12.51
C ALA A 897 5.61 -21.18 -11.04
N ALA A 898 6.06 -20.01 -10.57
CA ALA A 898 6.43 -19.81 -9.17
C ALA A 898 5.23 -19.96 -8.22
N ALA A 899 4.03 -19.53 -8.65
CA ALA A 899 2.80 -19.69 -7.88
C ALA A 899 2.34 -21.15 -7.74
N GLN A 900 2.89 -22.08 -8.55
CA GLN A 900 2.64 -23.52 -8.42
C GLN A 900 3.59 -24.19 -7.42
N LEU A 901 4.64 -23.50 -6.96
CA LEU A 901 5.53 -24.01 -5.93
C LEU A 901 4.79 -24.11 -4.59
N THR A 902 4.93 -25.25 -3.92
CA THR A 902 4.38 -25.42 -2.58
C THR A 902 5.18 -24.60 -1.56
N ASN A 903 4.53 -24.24 -0.45
CA ASN A 903 5.14 -23.59 0.72
C ASN A 903 5.79 -22.23 0.45
N VAL A 904 5.35 -21.51 -0.61
CA VAL A 904 5.91 -20.22 -1.01
C VAL A 904 4.80 -19.21 -1.27
N ARG A 905 4.97 -18.00 -0.73
CA ARG A 905 4.19 -16.83 -1.11
C ARG A 905 4.93 -16.06 -2.19
N VAL A 906 4.32 -15.91 -3.36
CA VAL A 906 4.86 -15.11 -4.46
C VAL A 906 4.43 -13.65 -4.29
N THR A 907 5.40 -12.74 -4.29
CA THR A 907 5.20 -11.30 -4.39
C THR A 907 5.69 -10.87 -5.77
N ASP A 908 4.78 -10.43 -6.62
CA ASP A 908 5.07 -9.96 -7.98
C ASP A 908 4.89 -8.45 -8.06
N ARG A 909 5.92 -7.74 -8.55
CA ARG A 909 5.89 -6.28 -8.69
C ARG A 909 4.84 -5.81 -9.69
N LEU A 910 4.63 -6.51 -10.80
CA LEU A 910 3.66 -6.13 -11.83
C LEU A 910 2.24 -6.38 -11.32
N ALA A 911 2.02 -7.50 -10.64
CA ALA A 911 0.74 -7.76 -9.98
C ALA A 911 0.43 -6.75 -8.87
N LEU A 912 1.43 -6.35 -8.08
CA LEU A 912 1.26 -5.30 -7.05
C LEU A 912 0.94 -3.94 -7.66
N ALA A 913 1.65 -3.55 -8.73
CA ALA A 913 1.38 -2.31 -9.46
C ALA A 913 -0.04 -2.31 -10.06
N ASP A 914 -0.44 -3.41 -10.69
CA ASP A 914 -1.78 -3.57 -11.28
C ASP A 914 -2.87 -3.54 -10.19
N ASN A 915 -2.68 -4.24 -9.07
CA ASN A 915 -3.60 -4.22 -7.93
C ASN A 915 -3.74 -2.81 -7.33
N ALA A 916 -2.64 -2.06 -7.21
CA ALA A 916 -2.69 -0.66 -6.76
C ALA A 916 -3.40 0.25 -7.79
N GLY A 917 -3.28 -0.07 -9.08
CA GLY A 917 -4.02 0.58 -10.17
C GLY A 917 -5.54 0.35 -10.08
N HIS A 918 -5.97 -0.77 -9.49
CA HIS A 918 -7.37 -1.16 -9.30
C HIS A 918 -7.91 -0.89 -7.88
N ASP A 919 -7.14 -0.26 -6.98
CA ASP A 919 -7.64 0.11 -5.65
C ASP A 919 -8.75 1.17 -5.76
N PRO A 920 -9.98 0.91 -5.24
CA PRO A 920 -11.07 1.87 -5.29
C PRO A 920 -10.76 3.21 -4.63
N TYR A 921 -9.94 3.26 -3.57
CA TYR A 921 -9.56 4.53 -2.95
C TYR A 921 -8.67 5.37 -3.88
N GLY A 922 -7.61 4.78 -4.42
CA GLY A 922 -6.69 5.45 -5.34
C GLY A 922 -7.33 5.87 -6.65
N VAL A 923 -8.08 4.99 -7.31
CA VAL A 923 -8.85 5.32 -8.52
C VAL A 923 -9.94 6.35 -8.20
N GLY A 924 -10.59 6.16 -7.05
CA GLY A 924 -11.58 7.05 -6.47
C GLY A 924 -11.14 8.51 -6.48
N ALA A 925 -10.02 8.77 -5.81
CA ALA A 925 -9.42 10.10 -5.67
C ALA A 925 -9.04 10.72 -7.03
N ARG A 926 -8.43 9.94 -7.94
CA ARG A 926 -8.03 10.41 -9.28
C ARG A 926 -9.22 10.85 -10.13
N LEU A 927 -10.28 10.03 -10.18
CA LEU A 927 -11.49 10.36 -10.91
C LEU A 927 -12.19 11.60 -10.32
N ALA A 928 -12.16 11.81 -9.01
CA ALA A 928 -12.70 13.03 -8.41
C ALA A 928 -11.93 14.29 -8.78
N LEU A 929 -10.59 14.21 -8.88
CA LEU A 929 -9.77 15.30 -9.42
C LEU A 929 -10.16 15.61 -10.88
N PHE A 930 -10.44 14.60 -11.70
CA PHE A 930 -10.93 14.82 -13.06
C PHE A 930 -12.35 15.41 -13.10
N ILE A 931 -13.24 14.97 -12.22
CA ILE A 931 -14.58 15.59 -12.08
C ILE A 931 -14.45 17.07 -11.72
N ALA A 932 -13.55 17.42 -10.79
CA ALA A 932 -13.28 18.81 -10.44
C ALA A 932 -12.66 19.60 -11.60
N ALA A 933 -11.75 19.00 -12.38
CA ALA A 933 -11.17 19.63 -13.57
C ALA A 933 -12.22 19.88 -14.67
N LEU A 934 -13.09 18.92 -14.95
CA LEU A 934 -14.21 19.09 -15.89
C LEU A 934 -15.20 20.15 -15.40
N GLY A 935 -15.51 20.14 -14.11
CA GLY A 935 -16.30 21.16 -13.46
C GLY A 935 -15.69 22.55 -13.58
N ALA A 936 -14.37 22.64 -13.44
CA ALA A 936 -13.62 23.87 -13.60
C ALA A 936 -13.69 24.41 -15.03
N ILE A 937 -13.54 23.54 -16.02
CA ILE A 937 -13.71 23.89 -17.44
C ILE A 937 -15.13 24.39 -17.70
N ALA A 938 -16.16 23.70 -17.20
CA ALA A 938 -17.55 24.10 -17.39
C ALA A 938 -17.86 25.48 -16.77
N LEU A 939 -17.42 25.72 -15.54
CA LEU A 939 -17.56 27.02 -14.86
C LEU A 939 -16.78 28.11 -15.60
N ALA A 940 -15.59 27.78 -16.11
CA ALA A 940 -14.77 28.71 -16.86
C ALA A 940 -15.46 29.16 -18.15
N LEU A 941 -16.05 28.22 -18.88
CA LEU A 941 -16.78 28.50 -20.11
C LEU A 941 -17.97 29.42 -19.88
N VAL A 942 -18.74 29.21 -18.80
CA VAL A 942 -19.85 30.11 -18.43
C VAL A 942 -19.32 31.52 -18.13
N GLY A 943 -18.24 31.63 -17.36
CA GLY A 943 -17.61 32.91 -17.02
C GLY A 943 -17.09 33.67 -18.24
N VAL A 944 -16.33 32.99 -19.11
CA VAL A 944 -15.80 33.55 -20.36
C VAL A 944 -16.94 33.96 -21.30
N ALA A 945 -17.96 33.11 -21.49
CA ALA A 945 -19.10 33.44 -22.36
C ALA A 945 -19.82 34.73 -21.93
N VAL A 946 -19.99 34.91 -20.62
CA VAL A 946 -20.61 36.12 -20.07
C VAL A 946 -19.70 37.32 -20.21
N ASP A 947 -18.41 37.16 -19.94
CA ASP A 947 -17.46 38.26 -20.06
C ASP A 947 -17.37 38.79 -21.49
N VAL A 948 -17.16 37.92 -22.48
CA VAL A 948 -17.04 38.35 -23.88
C VAL A 948 -18.32 39.08 -24.31
N ARG A 949 -19.49 38.61 -23.86
CA ARG A 949 -20.78 39.29 -24.11
C ARG A 949 -20.88 40.65 -23.40
N ALA A 950 -20.40 40.76 -22.17
CA ALA A 950 -20.39 42.00 -21.40
C ALA A 950 -19.44 43.04 -22.01
N THR A 951 -18.22 42.61 -22.35
CA THR A 951 -17.19 43.40 -23.04
C THR A 951 -17.71 43.90 -24.38
N ALA A 952 -18.39 43.05 -25.15
CA ALA A 952 -19.01 43.45 -26.39
C ALA A 952 -20.03 44.58 -26.22
N ARG A 953 -20.92 44.47 -25.23
CA ARG A 953 -21.94 45.49 -24.96
C ARG A 953 -21.33 46.83 -24.54
N ARG A 954 -20.30 46.81 -23.69
CA ARG A 954 -19.61 48.04 -23.25
C ARG A 954 -18.95 48.76 -24.42
N ARG A 955 -18.39 48.00 -25.35
CA ARG A 955 -17.58 48.54 -26.45
C ARG A 955 -18.37 48.98 -27.67
N ILE A 956 -19.66 48.63 -27.80
CA ILE A 956 -20.47 49.05 -28.95
C ILE A 956 -20.42 50.56 -29.19
N GLY A 957 -20.43 51.38 -28.13
CA GLY A 957 -20.34 52.84 -28.27
C GLY A 957 -18.97 53.33 -28.76
N GLU A 958 -17.88 52.89 -28.13
CA GLU A 958 -16.51 53.25 -28.53
C GLU A 958 -16.17 52.74 -29.95
N LEU A 959 -16.59 51.51 -30.27
CA LEU A 959 -16.41 50.91 -31.59
C LEU A 959 -17.27 51.56 -32.66
N ALA A 960 -18.48 52.04 -32.32
CA ALA A 960 -19.30 52.82 -33.24
C ALA A 960 -18.63 54.15 -33.60
N VAL A 961 -18.01 54.83 -32.62
CA VAL A 961 -17.23 56.05 -32.87
C VAL A 961 -16.02 55.77 -33.77
N LEU A 962 -15.24 54.71 -33.46
CA LEU A 962 -14.12 54.31 -34.31
C LEU A 962 -14.55 53.91 -35.73
N HIS A 963 -15.71 53.26 -35.86
CA HIS A 963 -16.28 52.91 -37.15
C HIS A 963 -16.74 54.16 -37.92
N THR A 964 -17.31 55.16 -37.26
CA THR A 964 -17.63 56.46 -37.88
C THR A 964 -16.40 57.26 -38.26
N LEU A 965 -15.26 57.05 -37.60
CA LEU A 965 -13.97 57.65 -37.94
C LEU A 965 -13.21 56.88 -39.05
N GLY A 966 -13.83 55.87 -39.67
CA GLY A 966 -13.28 55.14 -40.83
C GLY A 966 -12.66 53.77 -40.53
N ALA A 967 -12.68 53.29 -39.29
CA ALA A 967 -12.18 51.95 -38.99
C ALA A 967 -13.08 50.87 -39.61
N THR A 968 -12.49 49.94 -40.37
CA THR A 968 -13.26 48.85 -40.98
C THR A 968 -13.74 47.85 -39.91
N PRO A 969 -14.90 47.21 -40.08
CA PRO A 969 -15.39 46.20 -39.13
C PRO A 969 -14.43 45.02 -38.97
N ARG A 970 -13.62 44.71 -40.01
CA ARG A 970 -12.58 43.67 -39.96
C ARG A 970 -11.42 44.07 -39.05
N LEU A 971 -11.01 45.33 -39.08
CA LEU A 971 -9.95 45.86 -38.22
C LEU A 971 -10.39 45.88 -36.74
N LEU A 972 -11.63 46.30 -36.48
CA LEU A 972 -12.22 46.29 -35.13
C LEU A 972 -12.39 44.86 -34.59
N ALA A 973 -12.84 43.93 -35.43
CA ALA A 973 -12.93 42.51 -35.09
C ALA A 973 -11.54 41.90 -34.80
N GLY A 974 -10.55 42.20 -35.65
CA GLY A 974 -9.17 41.75 -35.46
C GLY A 974 -8.55 42.26 -34.16
N ALA A 975 -8.77 43.53 -33.81
CA ALA A 975 -8.30 44.10 -32.55
C ALA A 975 -8.92 43.40 -31.32
N LEU A 976 -10.22 43.08 -31.37
CA LEU A 976 -10.89 42.32 -30.30
C LEU A 976 -10.36 40.89 -30.18
N ILE A 977 -10.15 40.20 -31.31
CA ILE A 977 -9.61 38.84 -31.31
C ILE A 977 -8.19 38.83 -30.73
N VAL A 978 -7.33 39.78 -31.11
CA VAL A 978 -5.96 39.90 -30.59
C VAL A 978 -5.98 40.20 -29.09
N GLU A 979 -6.84 41.11 -28.62
CA GLU A 979 -6.97 41.40 -27.19
C GLU A 979 -7.42 40.15 -26.41
N GLN A 980 -8.45 39.46 -26.87
CA GLN A 980 -8.95 38.24 -26.21
C GLN A 980 -7.94 37.10 -26.28
N ALA A 981 -7.21 36.94 -27.39
CA ALA A 981 -6.15 35.94 -27.52
C ALA A 981 -5.00 36.22 -26.55
N PHE A 982 -4.61 37.48 -26.39
CA PHE A 982 -3.58 37.86 -25.42
C PHE A 982 -4.03 37.59 -23.97
N LEU A 983 -5.23 38.02 -23.60
CA LEU A 983 -5.78 37.81 -22.25
C LEU A 983 -5.99 36.31 -21.95
N ALA A 984 -6.49 35.55 -22.92
CA ALA A 984 -6.70 34.12 -22.77
C ALA A 984 -5.37 33.35 -22.70
N GLY A 985 -4.42 33.65 -23.60
CA GLY A 985 -3.09 33.05 -23.59
C GLY A 985 -2.34 33.33 -22.31
N LEU A 986 -2.48 34.54 -21.76
CA LEU A 986 -1.94 34.88 -20.46
C LEU A 986 -2.59 34.07 -19.34
N GLY A 987 -3.92 33.99 -19.31
CA GLY A 987 -4.64 33.19 -18.32
C GLY A 987 -4.19 31.72 -18.34
N VAL A 988 -4.05 31.15 -19.53
CA VAL A 988 -3.53 29.78 -19.71
C VAL A 988 -2.09 29.64 -19.21
N THR A 989 -1.20 30.56 -19.59
CA THR A 989 0.21 30.51 -19.18
C THR A 989 0.35 30.63 -17.66
N VAL A 990 -0.36 31.58 -17.04
CA VAL A 990 -0.39 31.75 -15.59
C VAL A 990 -0.96 30.51 -14.92
N GLY A 991 -2.08 29.99 -15.43
CA GLY A 991 -2.71 28.81 -14.88
C GLY A 991 -1.81 27.59 -14.92
N LEU A 992 -1.08 27.38 -16.02
CA LEU A 992 -0.16 26.26 -16.17
C LEU A 992 1.03 26.38 -15.21
N VAL A 993 1.66 27.56 -15.12
CA VAL A 993 2.77 27.80 -14.17
C VAL A 993 2.32 27.60 -12.72
N VAL A 994 1.18 28.16 -12.33
CA VAL A 994 0.64 28.01 -10.97
C VAL A 994 0.25 26.56 -10.69
N GLY A 995 -0.43 25.90 -11.62
CA GLY A 995 -0.85 24.50 -11.48
C GLY A 995 0.34 23.55 -11.32
N VAL A 996 1.38 23.70 -12.14
CA VAL A 996 2.62 22.91 -12.02
C VAL A 996 3.36 23.24 -10.72
N GLY A 997 3.49 24.51 -10.37
CA GLY A 997 4.21 24.93 -9.15
C GLY A 997 3.53 24.44 -7.86
N VAL A 998 2.20 24.51 -7.80
CA VAL A 998 1.44 23.96 -6.66
C VAL A 998 1.53 22.44 -6.65
N ALA A 999 1.43 21.77 -7.81
CA ALA A 999 1.59 20.32 -7.87
C ALA A 999 2.98 19.86 -7.40
N ALA A 1000 4.05 20.52 -7.83
CA ALA A 1000 5.42 20.20 -7.45
C ALA A 1000 5.67 20.31 -5.94
N THR A 1001 4.99 21.24 -5.27
CA THR A 1001 5.16 21.49 -3.83
C THR A 1001 4.19 20.69 -2.95
N MET A 1002 3.04 20.29 -3.49
CA MET A 1002 1.98 19.61 -2.73
C MET A 1002 1.89 18.10 -3.00
N ALA A 1003 2.28 17.61 -4.18
CA ALA A 1003 2.18 16.19 -4.52
C ALA A 1003 2.82 15.25 -3.48
N PRO A 1004 4.08 15.45 -3.04
CA PRO A 1004 4.69 14.55 -2.05
C PRO A 1004 4.04 14.64 -0.65
N LEU A 1005 3.27 15.70 -0.38
CA LEU A 1005 2.65 15.95 0.91
C LEU A 1005 1.18 15.50 0.99
N VAL A 1006 0.49 15.43 -0.16
CA VAL A 1006 -0.95 15.11 -0.25
C VAL A 1006 -1.20 13.68 -0.71
N ILE A 1007 -0.27 13.07 -1.45
CA ILE A 1007 -0.39 11.66 -1.84
C ILE A 1007 -0.07 10.80 -0.63
N LEU A 1008 -1.05 10.04 -0.19
CA LEU A 1008 -0.97 9.15 0.97
C LEU A 1008 -1.23 7.71 0.54
N THR A 1009 -0.63 6.79 1.28
CA THR A 1009 -0.97 5.36 1.22
C THR A 1009 -2.31 5.09 1.90
N PRO A 1010 -2.94 3.92 1.65
CA PRO A 1010 -4.17 3.54 2.35
C PRO A 1010 -4.04 3.49 3.89
N SER A 1011 -2.82 3.33 4.42
CA SER A 1011 -2.53 3.36 5.86
C SER A 1011 -2.35 4.78 6.43
N ALA A 1012 -2.70 5.83 5.68
CA ALA A 1012 -2.51 7.23 6.05
C ALA A 1012 -1.04 7.66 6.24
N ALA A 1013 -0.10 6.85 5.76
CA ALA A 1013 1.33 7.13 5.77
C ALA A 1013 1.80 7.73 4.44
N ARG A 1014 2.94 8.43 4.47
CA ARG A 1014 3.59 8.89 3.24
C ARG A 1014 4.11 7.69 2.43
N PRO A 1015 3.97 7.69 1.10
CA PRO A 1015 4.56 6.67 0.24
C PRO A 1015 6.06 6.57 0.41
N VAL A 1016 6.58 5.34 0.43
CA VAL A 1016 8.02 5.05 0.39
C VAL A 1016 8.29 4.24 -0.89
N PRO A 1017 9.11 4.76 -1.82
CA PRO A 1017 9.80 6.06 -1.78
C PRO A 1017 8.87 7.26 -2.05
N GLU A 1018 9.33 8.48 -1.72
CA GLU A 1018 8.53 9.70 -1.87
C GLU A 1018 8.07 9.89 -3.34
N PRO A 1019 6.83 10.38 -3.59
CA PRO A 1019 6.31 10.53 -4.94
C PRO A 1019 7.11 11.53 -5.79
N LEU A 1020 7.57 11.10 -6.98
CA LEU A 1020 8.20 11.98 -7.97
C LEU A 1020 7.14 12.64 -8.86
N LEU A 1021 7.21 13.96 -8.99
CA LEU A 1021 6.31 14.73 -9.85
C LEU A 1021 6.31 14.16 -11.28
N SER A 1022 5.13 13.74 -11.73
CA SER A 1022 4.88 13.26 -13.09
C SER A 1022 3.94 14.21 -13.82
N LEU A 1023 4.39 14.69 -14.98
CA LEU A 1023 3.64 15.61 -15.84
C LEU A 1023 3.20 14.84 -17.09
N ASP A 1024 1.93 14.47 -17.15
CA ASP A 1024 1.34 14.02 -18.41
C ASP A 1024 1.03 15.25 -19.27
N TRP A 1025 2.00 15.62 -20.12
CA TRP A 1025 1.92 16.84 -20.92
C TRP A 1025 0.76 16.82 -21.91
N LEU A 1026 0.35 15.65 -22.39
CA LEU A 1026 -0.70 15.53 -23.39
C LEU A 1026 -2.06 16.03 -22.87
N PRO A 1027 -2.63 15.54 -21.75
CA PRO A 1027 -3.86 16.07 -21.21
C PRO A 1027 -3.70 17.48 -20.63
N VAL A 1028 -2.57 17.83 -20.01
CA VAL A 1028 -2.33 19.18 -19.45
C VAL A 1028 -2.35 20.25 -20.55
N LEU A 1029 -1.60 20.04 -21.63
CA LEU A 1029 -1.61 20.94 -22.78
C LEU A 1029 -2.92 20.84 -23.55
N GLY A 1030 -3.53 19.66 -23.61
CA GLY A 1030 -4.83 19.43 -24.25
C GLY A 1030 -5.96 20.25 -23.62
N THR A 1031 -6.12 20.25 -22.29
CA THR A 1031 -7.15 21.06 -21.62
C THR A 1031 -6.86 22.56 -21.71
N SER A 1032 -5.59 22.94 -21.62
CA SER A 1032 -5.13 24.30 -21.80
C SER A 1032 -5.46 24.84 -23.20
N ALA A 1033 -5.15 24.05 -24.24
CA ALA A 1033 -5.46 24.36 -25.62
C ALA A 1033 -6.97 24.39 -25.89
N LEU A 1034 -7.73 23.44 -25.33
CA LEU A 1034 -9.19 23.41 -25.45
C LEU A 1034 -9.82 24.69 -24.89
N LEU A 1035 -9.43 25.10 -23.68
CA LEU A 1035 -9.92 26.33 -23.05
C LEU A 1035 -9.53 27.58 -23.85
N LEU A 1036 -8.30 27.61 -24.39
CA LEU A 1036 -7.84 28.70 -25.26
C LEU A 1036 -8.69 28.79 -26.54
N VAL A 1037 -8.88 27.66 -27.23
CA VAL A 1037 -9.66 27.57 -28.48
C VAL A 1037 -11.12 27.94 -28.23
N LEU A 1038 -11.73 27.47 -27.15
CA LEU A 1038 -13.12 27.82 -26.81
C LEU A 1038 -13.26 29.31 -26.47
N SER A 1039 -12.30 29.90 -25.76
CA SER A 1039 -12.26 31.34 -25.48
C SER A 1039 -12.14 32.16 -26.77
N MET A 1040 -11.21 31.77 -27.66
CA MET A 1040 -11.02 32.42 -28.96
C MET A 1040 -12.24 32.24 -29.88
N GLY A 1041 -12.86 31.06 -29.90
CA GLY A 1041 -14.07 30.78 -30.67
C GLY A 1041 -15.25 31.65 -30.23
N MET A 1042 -15.44 31.81 -28.91
CA MET A 1042 -16.46 32.69 -28.36
C MET A 1042 -16.20 34.17 -28.70
N ALA A 1043 -14.94 34.61 -28.65
CA ALA A 1043 -14.54 35.95 -29.09
C ALA A 1043 -14.81 36.17 -30.59
N GLY A 1044 -14.47 35.19 -31.43
CA GLY A 1044 -14.74 35.21 -32.88
C GLY A 1044 -16.23 35.30 -33.21
N LEU A 1045 -17.08 34.50 -32.53
CA LEU A 1045 -18.53 34.50 -32.73
C LEU A 1045 -19.19 35.83 -32.32
N ILE A 1046 -18.62 36.51 -31.33
CA ILE A 1046 -19.05 37.84 -30.94
C ILE A 1046 -18.55 38.90 -31.94
N ALA A 1047 -17.33 38.77 -32.45
CA ALA A 1047 -16.81 39.66 -33.48
C ALA A 1047 -17.64 39.59 -34.79
N THR A 1048 -18.15 38.41 -35.18
CA THR A 1048 -19.03 38.27 -36.36
C THR A 1048 -20.40 38.90 -36.12
N THR A 1049 -21.01 38.69 -34.95
CA THR A 1049 -22.32 39.28 -34.61
C THR A 1049 -22.28 40.78 -34.35
N MET A 1050 -21.11 41.33 -33.98
CA MET A 1050 -20.90 42.77 -33.85
C MET A 1050 -21.07 43.53 -35.17
N ARG A 1051 -20.72 42.92 -36.31
CA ARG A 1051 -20.82 43.55 -37.63
C ARG A 1051 -22.23 44.05 -37.94
N GLN A 1052 -23.24 43.24 -37.59
CA GLN A 1052 -24.66 43.57 -37.76
C GLN A 1052 -25.17 44.60 -36.74
N ARG A 1053 -24.55 44.68 -35.56
CA ARG A 1053 -24.97 45.61 -34.50
C ARG A 1053 -24.35 46.99 -34.64
N LEU A 1054 -23.13 47.08 -35.18
CA LEU A 1054 -22.45 48.34 -35.45
C LEU A 1054 -23.18 49.16 -36.52
N SER A 1055 -23.64 48.51 -37.60
CA SER A 1055 -24.46 49.15 -38.63
C SER A 1055 -25.81 49.65 -38.07
N ALA A 1056 -26.47 48.85 -37.24
CA ALA A 1056 -27.71 49.25 -36.57
C ALA A 1056 -27.52 50.39 -35.55
N ALA A 1057 -26.38 50.42 -34.84
CA ALA A 1057 -26.04 51.48 -33.90
C ALA A 1057 -25.71 52.80 -34.61
N GLN A 1058 -24.99 52.75 -35.74
CA GLN A 1058 -24.77 53.93 -36.61
C GLN A 1058 -26.08 54.56 -37.07
N LEU A 1059 -27.06 53.75 -37.48
CA LEU A 1059 -28.38 54.24 -37.90
C LEU A 1059 -29.16 54.92 -36.77
N ARG A 1060 -29.01 54.46 -35.52
CA ARG A 1060 -29.62 55.10 -34.35
C ARG A 1060 -28.94 56.40 -33.94
N ILE A 1061 -27.60 56.45 -33.99
CA ILE A 1061 -26.85 57.68 -33.70
C ILE A 1061 -27.14 58.77 -34.74
N GLY A 1062 -27.45 58.37 -35.98
CA GLY A 1062 -27.92 59.28 -37.03
C GLY A 1062 -29.36 59.76 -36.87
N ALA A 1063 -30.20 59.09 -36.08
CA ALA A 1063 -31.61 59.44 -35.87
C ALA A 1063 -31.86 60.35 -34.64
N ASP A 1064 -30.87 60.50 -33.75
CA ASP A 1064 -30.86 61.46 -32.64
C ASP A 1064 -30.26 62.84 -33.05
N ARG A 1065 -30.01 63.05 -34.35
CA ARG A 1065 -29.78 64.36 -34.97
C ARG A 1065 -31.02 64.75 -35.75
#